data_AF-A0A9C8ZL22-F1
#
_entry.id   AF-A0A9C8ZL22-F1
#
_cell.length_a   1.000
_cell.length_b   1.000
_cell.length_c   1.000
_cell.angle_alpha   90.00
_cell.angle_beta   90.00
_cell.angle_gamma   90.00
#
_symmetry.space_group_name_H-M   'P 1'
#
loop_
_entity.id
_entity.type
_entity.pdbx_description
1 polymer ?
#
loop_
_entity_poly.entity_id
_entity_poly.type
_entity_poly.pdbx_seq_one_letter_code
_entity_poly.pdbx_strand_id
1 'polypeptide(L)'
;EGRAGPETLRVQLATSPDGRVILAEGTVTSDFEPADDPRGRSYELTFGPVELNAGETYTLILKPEGGPLVLSGATVATEGAWDDPVPLSIEPYNVWGAQYQGYELQIHWEDTEDKRARMQYILDRADYLTISSNRFYDAMRRNPQRYPLTIAYYRALFSGELGFDLVADFTSRPNLGPIEFYDDNAEEAWTVYDHPRVLIFRKAARYDPERTAAILNAVDLDSVVRLIAKDAPGPVARLPLPKSVSHPEVAEGGAITASSGPADWTPERRDIYSRVQPLAVIVWWALIALIGWAAFPLLYVIFPGLPDRAYPISRVFGLLIGAWLAWMAASLRLLPWGGWSGLLALFLLAAASAALIAPRREAFTTWLRANRRHILLVEGLLGALFLFFVLVRVGNPDLWHPAYGGEKPMDLAYFNAVLKSRVFPPYDPWFAGGTINYYYFGFVLVGLPVGMLGMPVTLAYNLIVPTLFALTGGGAFSAAYNLVARSEDDAPGGLEGEEDPAADLPTSPTLGAVLRAWPHISPDDLAGVLHIGQGRAGGLTAYRQAVLAGLGATVLAVVLGNLDEIRTLLWGLAELGAGVAAYPTRLLPGLSDVVRGLSITLRDGQPLPVGLGEWYWNATRLIPVPISETGTPLEIGPITEFPFFTFLYADLHAHMIAMPLTLAALVWAIGQVRGAAHSETRLPPALGLVNGFVGALVIGALRPTNTWDWPTYLLIGAGALALAHLYRRNDRAALPALGAGIAGAALVGGGAYFFLVSAGSAAPESNAVLMVAAALALGGLLAGYGLGLAIVRPRLHEDGELHEGVYSWVTLLGVLVRGGLLAAGTVVLYLPYILNYEQGYTRFIPWEGSRTPLWAYLDILGLFLFLIASWLACETWAWLREAREQGKRLRRAHLLPLFGGVIVAVGLVALVVSRGYPVAGVALPGSVWALALFFRPGQSAEKRLALALLALALMLSLGVEVVVLQGDVGRMNTVFKFYLQVWLLLAIVAGAALSWLWPALTRAPAWLRTAWVSALAGLAFLAVLYPLVATRAKVADRWAPEAPHTLDGMAYMRYAERYENGVVFSLRPDYLALRWLQDNIEGRPVVLEAQTVEYHWGSRVSVYTGLPTVLGWNWHQRQQRPDQSPEVWERAAAIVEMYNTPDVARTLELLDRYGVELIVVGDLERAYYDPLGLEKFRQMAEQGSLSVLYDRENTVIYRVVRGQGAGR
;
A
#
# COMPACT_ATOMS: atom_id res chain seq x y z
N GLU A 1 2.19 -12.35 -67.83
CA GLU A 1 2.79 -12.35 -69.18
C GLU A 1 2.18 -13.52 -69.94
N GLY A 2 1.23 -13.27 -70.85
CA GLY A 2 0.46 -14.32 -71.54
C GLY A 2 1.28 -15.11 -72.56
N ARG A 3 2.16 -15.99 -72.08
CA ARG A 3 2.80 -17.01 -72.93
C ARG A 3 1.80 -18.16 -73.08
N ALA A 4 1.28 -18.35 -74.29
CA ALA A 4 0.37 -19.45 -74.58
C ALA A 4 1.17 -20.78 -74.65
N GLY A 5 0.88 -21.70 -73.74
CA GLY A 5 1.46 -23.06 -73.72
C GLY A 5 1.41 -23.68 -72.32
N PRO A 6 1.46 -25.01 -72.21
CA PRO A 6 1.51 -25.68 -70.90
C PRO A 6 2.83 -25.37 -70.18
N GLU A 7 2.74 -24.89 -68.95
CA GLU A 7 3.86 -24.69 -68.03
C GLU A 7 3.88 -25.80 -66.98
N THR A 8 5.06 -26.09 -66.42
CA THR A 8 5.23 -27.13 -65.40
C THR A 8 5.63 -26.49 -64.07
N LEU A 9 4.86 -26.76 -63.02
CA LEU A 9 5.21 -26.45 -61.64
C LEU A 9 5.70 -27.73 -60.95
N ARG A 10 6.94 -27.71 -60.49
CA ARG A 10 7.53 -28.77 -59.67
C ARG A 10 7.45 -28.38 -58.19
N VAL A 11 6.95 -29.29 -57.36
CA VAL A 11 6.88 -29.13 -55.91
C VAL A 11 7.75 -30.19 -55.25
N GLN A 12 8.63 -29.77 -54.34
CA GLN A 12 9.56 -30.68 -53.64
C GLN A 12 9.40 -30.53 -52.13
N LEU A 13 9.31 -31.64 -51.41
CA LEU A 13 9.36 -31.67 -49.95
C LEU A 13 10.81 -31.95 -49.52
N ALA A 14 11.38 -31.10 -48.67
CA ALA A 14 12.77 -31.19 -48.23
C ALA A 14 12.92 -31.02 -46.71
N THR A 15 14.03 -31.50 -46.15
CA THR A 15 14.36 -31.30 -44.71
C THR A 15 14.97 -29.93 -44.42
N SER A 16 15.33 -29.16 -45.44
CA SER A 16 15.93 -27.83 -45.31
C SER A 16 15.54 -26.89 -46.45
N PRO A 17 15.51 -25.56 -46.22
CA PRO A 17 15.08 -24.58 -47.23
C PRO A 17 15.98 -24.49 -48.47
N ASP A 18 17.24 -24.86 -48.33
CA ASP A 18 18.21 -24.89 -49.43
C ASP A 18 18.09 -26.15 -50.32
N GLY A 19 17.16 -27.06 -49.99
CA GLY A 19 16.82 -28.22 -50.81
C GLY A 19 17.91 -29.28 -50.87
N ARG A 20 18.78 -29.37 -49.84
CA ARG A 20 19.90 -30.34 -49.80
C ARG A 20 19.45 -31.80 -49.70
N VAL A 21 18.33 -32.07 -49.05
CA VAL A 21 17.75 -33.42 -48.95
C VAL A 21 16.28 -33.34 -49.31
N ILE A 22 15.93 -33.88 -50.48
CA ILE A 22 14.55 -33.96 -50.98
C ILE A 22 13.96 -35.30 -50.55
N LEU A 23 12.84 -35.25 -49.83
CA LEU A 23 12.11 -36.41 -49.32
C LEU A 23 11.09 -36.94 -50.33
N ALA A 24 10.42 -36.05 -51.05
CA ALA A 24 9.55 -36.40 -52.17
C ALA A 24 9.41 -35.23 -53.15
N GLU A 25 9.01 -35.53 -54.38
CA GLU A 25 8.65 -34.52 -55.37
C GLU A 25 7.40 -34.92 -56.16
N GLY A 26 6.71 -33.91 -56.67
CA GLY A 26 5.57 -34.03 -57.56
C GLY A 26 5.59 -32.90 -58.59
N THR A 27 5.04 -33.15 -59.77
CA THR A 27 4.94 -32.15 -60.84
C THR A 27 3.51 -32.03 -61.32
N VAL A 28 3.12 -30.82 -61.71
CA VAL A 28 1.88 -30.55 -62.42
C VAL A 28 2.18 -29.72 -63.66
N THR A 29 1.65 -30.14 -64.80
CA THR A 29 1.80 -29.44 -66.07
C THR A 29 0.42 -29.01 -66.56
N SER A 30 0.21 -27.70 -66.73
CA SER A 30 -1.06 -27.14 -67.20
C SER A 30 -0.85 -25.77 -67.83
N ASP A 31 -1.89 -25.23 -68.47
CA ASP A 31 -1.92 -23.87 -69.01
C ASP A 31 -2.10 -22.80 -67.92
N PHE A 32 -2.51 -23.21 -66.71
CA PHE A 32 -2.79 -22.35 -65.55
C PHE A 32 -3.68 -21.15 -65.89
N GLU A 33 -4.56 -21.30 -66.88
CA GLU A 33 -5.40 -20.20 -67.33
C GLU A 33 -6.42 -19.80 -66.23
N PRO A 34 -6.70 -18.49 -66.08
CA PRO A 34 -7.82 -18.03 -65.28
C PRO A 34 -9.12 -18.71 -65.73
N ALA A 35 -9.92 -19.19 -64.78
CA ALA A 35 -11.24 -19.76 -65.05
C ALA A 35 -12.30 -18.78 -64.51
N ASP A 36 -13.35 -19.29 -63.86
CA ASP A 36 -14.33 -18.44 -63.16
C ASP A 36 -13.71 -17.67 -61.98
N ASP A 37 -12.54 -18.12 -61.50
CA ASP A 37 -11.68 -17.42 -60.55
C ASP A 37 -10.41 -16.92 -61.27
N PRO A 38 -10.05 -15.62 -61.12
CA PRO A 38 -8.82 -15.07 -61.70
C PRO A 38 -7.53 -15.74 -61.19
N ARG A 39 -7.59 -16.53 -60.11
CA ARG A 39 -6.48 -17.35 -59.58
C ARG A 39 -6.27 -18.68 -60.33
N GLY A 40 -7.17 -19.06 -61.25
CA GLY A 40 -7.09 -20.31 -62.02
C GLY A 40 -7.77 -21.52 -61.33
N ARG A 41 -7.61 -22.71 -61.93
CA ARG A 41 -8.19 -23.96 -61.43
C ARG A 41 -7.36 -24.58 -60.30
N SER A 42 -7.98 -25.41 -59.46
CA SER A 42 -7.26 -26.20 -58.45
C SER A 42 -6.58 -27.41 -59.07
N TYR A 43 -5.34 -27.68 -58.64
CA TYR A 43 -4.56 -28.85 -59.04
C TYR A 43 -4.13 -29.64 -57.81
N GLU A 44 -4.29 -30.97 -57.87
CA GLU A 44 -3.87 -31.87 -56.81
C GLU A 44 -2.55 -32.55 -57.21
N LEU A 45 -1.52 -32.44 -56.35
CA LEU A 45 -0.22 -33.09 -56.56
C LEU A 45 -0.07 -34.26 -55.59
N THR A 46 0.21 -35.43 -56.12
CA THR A 46 0.50 -36.63 -55.32
C THR A 46 2.01 -36.81 -55.18
N PHE A 47 2.47 -36.93 -53.94
CA PHE A 47 3.85 -37.29 -53.61
C PHE A 47 3.97 -38.78 -53.31
N GLY A 48 5.15 -39.36 -53.47
CA GLY A 48 5.44 -40.71 -52.93
C GLY A 48 5.32 -40.74 -51.39
N PRO A 49 5.18 -41.92 -50.77
CA PRO A 49 5.11 -42.02 -49.31
C PRO A 49 6.42 -41.52 -48.67
N VAL A 50 6.30 -40.68 -47.64
CA VAL A 50 7.42 -40.10 -46.89
C VAL A 50 7.20 -40.32 -45.40
N GLU A 51 8.24 -40.75 -44.70
CA GLU A 51 8.26 -40.75 -43.22
C GLU A 51 8.64 -39.36 -42.71
N LEU A 52 7.79 -38.80 -41.84
CA LEU A 52 7.99 -37.50 -41.21
C LEU A 52 8.14 -37.69 -39.69
N ASN A 53 9.17 -37.09 -39.12
CA ASN A 53 9.44 -37.12 -37.69
C ASN A 53 8.69 -36.00 -36.98
N ALA A 54 8.08 -36.32 -35.84
CA ALA A 54 7.42 -35.33 -35.00
C ALA A 54 8.44 -34.33 -34.44
N GLY A 55 8.14 -33.03 -34.54
CA GLY A 55 8.99 -31.94 -34.04
C GLY A 55 10.08 -31.47 -35.02
N GLU A 56 10.21 -32.07 -36.20
CA GLU A 56 11.11 -31.59 -37.25
C GLU A 56 10.39 -30.65 -38.23
N THR A 57 11.11 -29.65 -38.73
CA THR A 57 10.58 -28.72 -39.74
C THR A 57 10.93 -29.20 -41.15
N TYR A 58 9.92 -29.31 -42.00
CA TYR A 58 10.08 -29.64 -43.42
C TYR A 58 9.71 -28.44 -44.29
N THR A 59 10.36 -28.32 -45.45
CA THR A 59 10.14 -27.21 -46.40
C THR A 59 9.53 -27.72 -47.69
N LEU A 60 8.47 -27.05 -48.15
CA LEU A 60 7.93 -27.21 -49.50
C LEU A 60 8.56 -26.18 -50.43
N ILE A 61 9.24 -26.64 -51.47
CA ILE A 61 9.95 -25.83 -52.45
C ILE A 61 9.18 -25.87 -53.76
N LEU A 62 8.67 -24.71 -54.19
CA LEU A 62 7.95 -24.50 -55.45
C LEU A 62 8.95 -24.04 -56.54
N LYS A 63 9.10 -24.82 -57.60
CA LYS A 63 10.01 -24.55 -58.72
C LYS A 63 9.21 -24.48 -60.03
N PRO A 64 8.85 -23.27 -60.50
CA PRO A 64 8.29 -23.12 -61.84
C PRO A 64 9.40 -23.41 -62.87
N GLU A 65 9.11 -24.26 -63.85
CA GLU A 65 10.04 -24.55 -64.97
C GLU A 65 9.88 -23.56 -66.14
N GLY A 66 8.85 -22.69 -66.07
CA GLY A 66 8.61 -21.55 -66.95
C GLY A 66 7.77 -20.50 -66.22
N GLY A 67 8.00 -19.21 -66.54
CA GLY A 67 7.24 -18.08 -65.99
C GLY A 67 7.57 -17.66 -64.54
N PRO A 68 7.23 -16.42 -64.12
CA PRO A 68 7.29 -16.02 -62.72
C PRO A 68 6.11 -16.61 -61.92
N LEU A 69 6.37 -17.15 -60.74
CA LEU A 69 5.32 -17.62 -59.81
C LEU A 69 4.80 -16.44 -58.97
N VAL A 70 3.49 -16.20 -58.99
CA VAL A 70 2.81 -15.22 -58.13
C VAL A 70 1.93 -15.98 -57.14
N LEU A 71 2.15 -15.76 -55.85
CA LEU A 71 1.29 -16.29 -54.79
C LEU A 71 0.15 -15.30 -54.54
N SER A 72 -1.09 -15.73 -54.83
CA SER A 72 -2.30 -14.96 -54.55
C SER A 72 -3.14 -15.69 -53.52
N GLY A 73 -3.14 -15.15 -52.29
CA GLY A 73 -3.89 -15.68 -51.16
C GLY A 73 -5.37 -15.26 -51.18
N ALA A 74 -6.18 -15.85 -50.29
CA ALA A 74 -7.55 -15.37 -50.09
C ALA A 74 -7.54 -13.96 -49.49
N THR A 75 -8.43 -13.09 -49.98
CA THR A 75 -8.53 -11.72 -49.50
C THR A 75 -9.48 -11.65 -48.30
N VAL A 76 -8.98 -11.24 -47.14
CA VAL A 76 -9.75 -11.13 -45.89
C VAL A 76 -9.90 -9.66 -45.53
N ALA A 77 -11.15 -9.22 -45.40
CA ALA A 77 -11.49 -7.91 -44.87
C ALA A 77 -11.74 -7.97 -43.36
N THR A 78 -11.09 -7.12 -42.59
CA THR A 78 -11.30 -6.95 -41.13
C THR A 78 -11.97 -5.61 -40.85
N GLU A 79 -12.57 -5.46 -39.66
CA GLU A 79 -13.30 -4.25 -39.29
C GLU A 79 -12.37 -3.02 -39.12
N GLY A 80 -11.16 -3.18 -38.59
CA GLY A 80 -10.16 -2.10 -38.53
C GLY A 80 -8.97 -2.39 -37.64
N ALA A 81 -8.06 -1.42 -37.51
CA ALA A 81 -6.77 -1.57 -36.82
C ALA A 81 -6.83 -1.79 -35.28
N TRP A 82 -8.02 -1.71 -34.67
CA TRP A 82 -8.19 -1.98 -33.24
C TRP A 82 -8.66 -3.40 -32.94
N ASP A 83 -8.96 -4.18 -33.97
CA ASP A 83 -9.36 -5.58 -33.87
C ASP A 83 -8.23 -6.49 -34.31
N ASP A 84 -8.18 -7.68 -33.72
CA ASP A 84 -7.20 -8.70 -34.11
C ASP A 84 -7.56 -9.29 -35.47
N PRO A 85 -6.66 -9.26 -36.47
CA PRO A 85 -6.92 -9.83 -37.78
C PRO A 85 -6.92 -11.37 -37.69
N VAL A 86 -8.05 -11.98 -38.05
CA VAL A 86 -8.20 -13.45 -38.09
C VAL A 86 -8.02 -13.93 -39.54
N PRO A 87 -7.16 -14.92 -39.82
CA PRO A 87 -6.41 -15.76 -38.88
C PRO A 87 -5.19 -15.07 -38.23
N LEU A 88 -4.95 -15.38 -36.95
CA LEU A 88 -3.75 -14.94 -36.24
C LEU A 88 -2.50 -15.67 -36.76
N SER A 89 -1.40 -14.96 -36.90
CA SER A 89 -0.08 -15.57 -37.13
C SER A 89 0.42 -16.21 -35.83
N ILE A 90 0.87 -17.47 -35.90
CA ILE A 90 1.45 -18.18 -34.75
C ILE A 90 2.94 -18.32 -35.02
N GLU A 91 3.78 -17.65 -34.24
CA GLU A 91 5.23 -17.68 -34.47
C GLU A 91 5.79 -19.11 -34.48
N PRO A 92 6.68 -19.45 -35.43
CA PRO A 92 7.33 -18.58 -36.43
C PRO A 92 6.55 -18.38 -37.75
N TYR A 93 5.30 -18.84 -37.85
CA TYR A 93 4.51 -18.86 -39.07
C TYR A 93 3.70 -17.57 -39.27
N ASN A 94 4.07 -16.78 -40.27
CA ASN A 94 3.26 -15.64 -40.72
C ASN A 94 2.36 -16.06 -41.90
N VAL A 95 1.05 -15.96 -41.70
CA VAL A 95 0.04 -16.32 -42.72
C VAL A 95 -0.31 -15.14 -43.65
N TRP A 96 -0.09 -13.91 -43.18
CA TRP A 96 -0.41 -12.68 -43.90
C TRP A 96 0.67 -12.32 -44.92
N GLY A 97 0.26 -11.87 -46.10
CA GLY A 97 1.13 -11.52 -47.22
C GLY A 97 1.60 -12.73 -48.06
N ALA A 98 1.44 -13.96 -47.55
CA ALA A 98 1.74 -15.20 -48.26
C ALA A 98 0.48 -16.02 -48.57
N GLN A 99 -0.30 -16.41 -47.55
CA GLN A 99 -1.50 -17.25 -47.70
C GLN A 99 -2.80 -16.43 -47.72
N TYR A 100 -2.81 -15.28 -47.03
CA TYR A 100 -3.94 -14.36 -46.97
C TYR A 100 -3.49 -12.93 -47.27
N GLN A 101 -4.35 -12.18 -47.96
CA GLN A 101 -4.19 -10.74 -48.18
C GLN A 101 -5.17 -10.00 -47.28
N GLY A 102 -4.69 -9.07 -46.46
CA GLY A 102 -5.53 -8.34 -45.49
C GLY A 102 -5.96 -6.97 -46.00
N TYR A 103 -7.24 -6.63 -45.85
CA TYR A 103 -7.76 -5.27 -45.99
C TYR A 103 -8.51 -4.86 -44.74
N GLU A 104 -8.33 -3.60 -44.32
CA GLU A 104 -9.04 -3.06 -43.16
C GLU A 104 -10.11 -2.08 -43.62
N LEU A 105 -11.36 -2.35 -43.24
CA LEU A 105 -12.51 -1.48 -43.56
C LEU A 105 -12.45 -0.15 -42.81
N GLN A 106 -11.78 -0.11 -41.66
CA GLN A 106 -11.66 1.08 -40.80
C GLN A 106 -13.04 1.59 -40.36
N ILE A 107 -13.86 0.65 -39.87
CA ILE A 107 -15.25 0.87 -39.49
C ILE A 107 -15.41 1.93 -38.38
N HIS A 108 -14.38 2.20 -37.59
CA HIS A 108 -14.38 3.24 -36.56
C HIS A 108 -14.16 4.68 -37.05
N TRP A 109 -13.71 4.85 -38.29
CA TRP A 109 -13.57 6.19 -38.87
C TRP A 109 -14.92 6.88 -38.99
N GLU A 110 -14.89 8.20 -39.10
CA GLU A 110 -16.11 8.96 -39.33
C GLU A 110 -16.76 8.58 -40.67
N ASP A 111 -18.09 8.54 -40.69
CA ASP A 111 -18.86 8.25 -41.90
C ASP A 111 -18.73 9.44 -42.86
N THR A 112 -17.93 9.22 -43.90
CA THR A 112 -17.49 10.19 -44.92
C THR A 112 -17.52 9.53 -46.29
N GLU A 113 -17.50 10.33 -47.36
CA GLU A 113 -17.49 9.80 -48.72
C GLU A 113 -16.23 8.95 -48.98
N ASP A 114 -15.08 9.34 -48.40
CA ASP A 114 -13.83 8.58 -48.48
C ASP A 114 -13.96 7.20 -47.83
N LYS A 115 -14.59 7.13 -46.64
CA LYS A 115 -14.88 5.85 -45.99
C LYS A 115 -15.83 5.01 -46.83
N ARG A 116 -16.88 5.60 -47.41
CA ARG A 116 -17.82 4.89 -48.29
C ARG A 116 -17.11 4.29 -49.50
N ALA A 117 -16.29 5.08 -50.19
CA ALA A 117 -15.51 4.64 -51.35
C ALA A 117 -14.52 3.52 -50.98
N ARG A 118 -13.88 3.63 -49.82
CA ARG A 118 -13.01 2.58 -49.27
C ARG A 118 -13.77 1.29 -48.99
N MET A 119 -14.92 1.36 -48.33
CA MET A 119 -15.75 0.20 -48.01
C MET A 119 -16.18 -0.51 -49.30
N GLN A 120 -16.65 0.22 -50.31
CA GLN A 120 -16.99 -0.35 -51.61
C GLN A 120 -15.78 -1.07 -52.25
N TYR A 121 -14.62 -0.40 -52.31
CA TYR A 121 -13.40 -0.96 -52.89
C TYR A 121 -12.99 -2.28 -52.24
N ILE A 122 -13.07 -2.36 -50.91
CA ILE A 122 -12.67 -3.54 -50.13
C ILE A 122 -13.71 -4.65 -50.27
N LEU A 123 -15.01 -4.36 -50.14
CA LEU A 123 -16.07 -5.36 -50.25
C LEU A 123 -16.08 -6.04 -51.62
N ASP A 124 -15.80 -5.29 -52.69
CA ASP A 124 -15.69 -5.83 -54.05
C ASP A 124 -14.55 -6.84 -54.19
N ARG A 125 -13.48 -6.72 -53.38
CA ARG A 125 -12.27 -7.56 -53.44
C ARG A 125 -12.20 -8.64 -52.36
N ALA A 126 -12.91 -8.48 -51.25
CA ALA A 126 -12.86 -9.40 -50.12
C ALA A 126 -13.47 -10.76 -50.46
N ASP A 127 -12.73 -11.85 -50.31
CA ASP A 127 -13.27 -13.22 -50.36
C ASP A 127 -13.97 -13.55 -49.04
N TYR A 128 -13.42 -13.04 -47.93
CA TYR A 128 -13.93 -13.21 -46.58
C TYR A 128 -14.00 -11.88 -45.83
N LEU A 129 -14.92 -11.80 -44.88
CA LEU A 129 -15.05 -10.71 -43.94
C LEU A 129 -15.04 -11.26 -42.52
N THR A 130 -14.17 -10.73 -41.66
CA THR A 130 -14.01 -11.19 -40.28
C THR A 130 -14.36 -10.08 -39.30
N ILE A 131 -15.14 -10.46 -38.30
CA ILE A 131 -15.52 -9.66 -37.12
C ILE A 131 -14.94 -10.42 -35.93
N SER A 132 -13.94 -9.87 -35.25
CA SER A 132 -13.25 -10.58 -34.16
C SER A 132 -13.89 -10.35 -32.80
N SER A 133 -14.73 -9.33 -32.64
CA SER A 133 -15.47 -9.07 -31.40
C SER A 133 -16.76 -8.27 -31.65
N ASN A 134 -17.56 -8.01 -30.61
CA ASN A 134 -18.71 -7.12 -30.72
C ASN A 134 -18.39 -5.63 -30.59
N ARG A 135 -17.11 -5.26 -30.40
CA ARG A 135 -16.66 -3.90 -30.07
C ARG A 135 -17.30 -2.82 -30.95
N PHE A 136 -17.24 -2.97 -32.26
CA PHE A 136 -17.67 -1.91 -33.17
C PHE A 136 -19.18 -1.88 -33.40
N TYR A 137 -19.81 -3.01 -33.76
CA TYR A 137 -21.24 -3.00 -34.05
C TYR A 137 -22.10 -2.70 -32.81
N ASP A 138 -21.66 -3.05 -31.60
CA ASP A 138 -22.38 -2.71 -30.37
C ASP A 138 -22.16 -1.27 -29.90
N ALA A 139 -20.98 -0.70 -30.12
CA ALA A 139 -20.70 0.69 -29.76
C ALA A 139 -21.36 1.67 -30.74
N MET A 140 -21.27 1.42 -32.05
CA MET A 140 -21.73 2.36 -33.08
C MET A 140 -23.24 2.49 -33.14
N ARG A 141 -23.98 1.40 -32.89
CA ARG A 141 -25.46 1.44 -32.81
C ARG A 141 -25.97 2.38 -31.71
N ARG A 142 -25.16 2.68 -30.69
CA ARG A 142 -25.51 3.62 -29.61
C ARG A 142 -25.46 5.09 -30.06
N ASN A 143 -24.79 5.39 -31.17
CA ASN A 143 -24.72 6.73 -31.74
C ASN A 143 -25.05 6.75 -33.25
N PRO A 144 -26.32 6.51 -33.61
CA PRO A 144 -26.73 6.35 -35.00
C PRO A 144 -26.63 7.63 -35.83
N GLN A 145 -26.60 8.80 -35.19
CA GLN A 145 -26.46 10.08 -35.87
C GLN A 145 -25.03 10.34 -36.35
N ARG A 146 -24.02 9.70 -35.72
CA ARG A 146 -22.61 9.82 -36.11
C ARG A 146 -22.14 8.71 -37.05
N TYR A 147 -22.75 7.53 -36.97
CA TYR A 147 -22.34 6.34 -37.74
C TYR A 147 -23.47 5.69 -38.59
N PRO A 148 -24.27 6.46 -39.36
CA PRO A 148 -25.39 5.90 -40.10
C PRO A 148 -24.99 4.97 -41.26
N LEU A 149 -23.85 5.21 -41.93
CA LEU A 149 -23.33 4.39 -43.04
C LEU A 149 -22.83 3.06 -42.51
N THR A 150 -22.11 3.11 -41.39
CA THR A 150 -21.62 1.92 -40.70
C THR A 150 -22.76 1.02 -40.21
N ILE A 151 -23.82 1.62 -39.66
CA ILE A 151 -25.00 0.88 -39.22
C ILE A 151 -25.73 0.24 -40.41
N ALA A 152 -25.85 0.96 -41.54
CA ALA A 152 -26.44 0.41 -42.76
C ALA A 152 -25.65 -0.79 -43.29
N TYR A 153 -24.32 -0.69 -43.28
CA TYR A 153 -23.42 -1.80 -43.62
C TYR A 153 -23.65 -3.03 -42.72
N TYR A 154 -23.66 -2.88 -41.40
CA TYR A 154 -23.89 -4.03 -40.50
C TYR A 154 -25.28 -4.63 -40.67
N ARG A 155 -26.31 -3.80 -40.88
CA ARG A 155 -27.67 -4.27 -41.14
C ARG A 155 -27.72 -5.10 -42.42
N ALA A 156 -27.06 -4.65 -43.48
CA ALA A 156 -26.98 -5.37 -44.75
C ALA A 156 -26.14 -6.65 -44.65
N LEU A 157 -25.03 -6.63 -43.90
CA LEU A 157 -24.18 -7.79 -43.66
C LEU A 157 -24.96 -8.89 -42.90
N PHE A 158 -25.55 -8.56 -41.75
CA PHE A 158 -26.24 -9.55 -40.91
C PHE A 158 -27.57 -10.03 -41.49
N SER A 159 -28.23 -9.25 -42.34
CA SER A 159 -29.41 -9.70 -43.10
C SER A 159 -29.06 -10.55 -44.33
N GLY A 160 -27.78 -10.59 -44.72
CA GLY A 160 -27.31 -11.26 -45.94
C GLY A 160 -27.56 -10.47 -47.22
N GLU A 161 -28.14 -9.26 -47.15
CA GLU A 161 -28.38 -8.37 -48.30
C GLU A 161 -27.09 -7.86 -48.94
N LEU A 162 -25.99 -7.80 -48.17
CA LEU A 162 -24.67 -7.40 -48.65
C LEU A 162 -23.99 -8.46 -49.54
N GLY A 163 -24.57 -9.66 -49.67
CA GLY A 163 -24.01 -10.74 -50.50
C GLY A 163 -22.87 -11.54 -49.85
N PHE A 164 -22.79 -11.53 -48.51
CA PHE A 164 -21.86 -12.33 -47.74
C PHE A 164 -22.64 -13.31 -46.83
N ASP A 165 -22.22 -14.57 -46.80
CA ASP A 165 -22.82 -15.64 -46.00
C ASP A 165 -21.99 -15.90 -44.74
N LEU A 166 -22.61 -15.96 -43.56
CA LEU A 166 -21.93 -16.38 -42.32
C LEU A 166 -21.55 -17.87 -42.45
N VAL A 167 -20.25 -18.16 -42.47
CA VAL A 167 -19.71 -19.52 -42.63
C VAL A 167 -19.09 -20.07 -41.34
N ALA A 168 -18.76 -19.21 -40.37
CA ALA A 168 -18.31 -19.62 -39.05
C ALA A 168 -18.68 -18.60 -37.96
N ASP A 169 -18.99 -19.11 -36.77
CA ASP A 169 -19.32 -18.37 -35.56
C ASP A 169 -18.63 -19.06 -34.39
N PHE A 170 -17.56 -18.45 -33.90
CA PHE A 170 -16.76 -18.98 -32.80
C PHE A 170 -17.02 -18.13 -31.56
N THR A 171 -17.32 -18.79 -30.45
CA THR A 171 -17.37 -18.16 -29.14
C THR A 171 -16.85 -19.15 -28.12
N SER A 172 -16.00 -18.67 -27.21
CA SER A 172 -15.58 -19.46 -26.04
C SER A 172 -16.38 -18.96 -24.86
N ARG A 173 -17.53 -19.61 -24.59
CA ARG A 173 -18.34 -19.24 -23.45
C ARG A 173 -17.73 -19.77 -22.15
N PRO A 174 -17.88 -19.02 -21.05
CA PRO A 174 -17.56 -19.57 -19.74
C PRO A 174 -18.39 -20.84 -19.55
N ASN A 175 -17.72 -21.92 -19.17
CA ASN A 175 -18.33 -23.23 -19.03
C ASN A 175 -17.87 -23.92 -17.75
N LEU A 176 -18.75 -24.76 -17.20
CA LEU A 176 -18.44 -25.69 -16.12
C LEU A 176 -18.82 -27.11 -16.58
N GLY A 177 -17.88 -27.77 -17.25
CA GLY A 177 -18.17 -29.06 -17.91
C GLY A 177 -19.12 -28.86 -19.10
N PRO A 178 -20.24 -29.61 -19.21
CA PRO A 178 -21.17 -29.49 -20.34
C PRO A 178 -22.14 -28.30 -20.24
N ILE A 179 -22.05 -27.47 -19.18
CA ILE A 179 -22.94 -26.34 -18.95
C ILE A 179 -22.23 -25.06 -19.40
N GLU A 180 -22.76 -24.41 -20.43
CA GLU A 180 -22.31 -23.10 -20.94
C GLU A 180 -23.15 -21.97 -20.33
N PHE A 181 -22.47 -20.87 -20.00
CA PHE A 181 -23.10 -19.63 -19.55
C PHE A 181 -23.08 -18.61 -20.68
N TYR A 182 -24.24 -18.08 -21.05
CA TYR A 182 -24.37 -17.08 -22.11
C TYR A 182 -24.12 -15.68 -21.52
N ASP A 183 -22.97 -15.10 -21.86
CA ASP A 183 -22.53 -13.80 -21.41
C ASP A 183 -22.50 -12.75 -22.54
N ASP A 184 -23.22 -13.01 -23.64
CA ASP A 184 -23.36 -12.10 -24.79
C ASP A 184 -23.92 -10.70 -24.42
N ASN A 185 -24.50 -10.54 -23.22
CA ASN A 185 -25.00 -9.26 -22.68
C ASN A 185 -24.13 -8.71 -21.53
N ALA A 186 -22.97 -9.29 -21.27
CA ALA A 186 -22.04 -8.82 -20.25
C ALA A 186 -21.43 -7.46 -20.65
N GLU A 187 -20.71 -6.85 -19.71
CA GLU A 187 -20.02 -5.59 -19.97
C GLU A 187 -18.85 -5.82 -20.94
N GLU A 188 -18.44 -4.74 -21.63
CA GLU A 188 -17.58 -4.77 -22.80
C GLU A 188 -16.26 -5.51 -22.57
N ALA A 189 -15.70 -5.49 -21.35
CA ALA A 189 -14.45 -6.20 -21.09
C ALA A 189 -14.56 -7.72 -21.30
N TRP A 190 -15.74 -8.30 -21.01
CA TRP A 190 -16.00 -9.73 -21.18
C TRP A 190 -16.23 -10.10 -22.64
N THR A 191 -17.06 -9.33 -23.36
CA THR A 191 -17.44 -9.66 -24.74
C THR A 191 -16.38 -9.27 -25.78
N VAL A 192 -15.38 -8.47 -25.39
CA VAL A 192 -14.28 -8.01 -26.27
C VAL A 192 -12.95 -8.70 -25.97
N TYR A 193 -12.60 -8.93 -24.70
CA TYR A 193 -11.28 -9.45 -24.32
C TYR A 193 -11.32 -10.92 -23.88
N ASP A 194 -12.23 -11.29 -22.98
CA ASP A 194 -12.23 -12.64 -22.38
C ASP A 194 -12.97 -13.68 -23.22
N HIS A 195 -14.17 -13.35 -23.69
CA HIS A 195 -15.05 -14.25 -24.46
C HIS A 195 -15.54 -13.59 -25.77
N PRO A 196 -14.62 -13.18 -26.66
CA PRO A 196 -15.01 -12.57 -27.92
C PRO A 196 -15.77 -13.55 -28.81
N ARG A 197 -16.83 -13.04 -29.45
CA ARG A 197 -17.56 -13.76 -30.50
C ARG A 197 -17.00 -13.39 -31.87
N VAL A 198 -16.33 -14.35 -32.51
CA VAL A 198 -15.70 -14.19 -33.83
C VAL A 198 -16.64 -14.68 -34.91
N LEU A 199 -16.99 -13.83 -35.86
CA LEU A 199 -17.82 -14.16 -37.02
C LEU A 199 -17.00 -14.11 -38.30
N ILE A 200 -17.12 -15.14 -39.14
CA ILE A 200 -16.48 -15.20 -40.45
C ILE A 200 -17.56 -15.30 -41.51
N PHE A 201 -17.59 -14.34 -42.42
CA PHE A 201 -18.46 -14.31 -43.57
C PHE A 201 -17.67 -14.60 -44.85
N ARG A 202 -18.26 -15.32 -45.79
CA ARG A 202 -17.71 -15.60 -47.11
C ARG A 202 -18.53 -14.89 -48.18
N LYS A 203 -17.87 -14.29 -49.17
CA LYS A 203 -18.56 -13.70 -50.32
C LYS A 203 -19.35 -14.79 -51.06
N ALA A 204 -20.64 -14.56 -51.23
CA ALA A 204 -21.53 -15.47 -51.94
C ALA A 204 -21.50 -15.20 -53.45
N ALA A 205 -21.85 -16.20 -54.26
CA ALA A 205 -21.97 -16.04 -55.72
C ALA A 205 -23.02 -14.99 -56.15
N ARG A 206 -23.93 -14.64 -55.24
CA ARG A 206 -24.96 -13.59 -55.44
C ARG A 206 -24.50 -12.18 -55.04
N TYR A 207 -23.24 -12.01 -54.65
CA TYR A 207 -22.67 -10.68 -54.40
C TYR A 207 -22.75 -9.84 -55.68
N ASP A 208 -23.32 -8.64 -55.56
CA ASP A 208 -23.50 -7.71 -56.67
C ASP A 208 -22.90 -6.35 -56.27
N PRO A 209 -21.81 -5.91 -56.92
CA PRO A 209 -21.18 -4.63 -56.65
C PRO A 209 -22.14 -3.44 -56.75
N GLU A 210 -23.08 -3.46 -57.71
CA GLU A 210 -24.04 -2.37 -57.91
C GLU A 210 -25.05 -2.31 -56.78
N ARG A 211 -25.49 -3.47 -56.28
CA ARG A 211 -26.37 -3.57 -55.11
C ARG A 211 -25.68 -3.12 -53.83
N THR A 212 -24.42 -3.53 -53.62
CA THR A 212 -23.60 -3.07 -52.49
C THR A 212 -23.45 -1.55 -52.52
N ALA A 213 -23.14 -0.98 -53.69
CA ALA A 213 -23.06 0.46 -53.87
C ALA A 213 -24.40 1.15 -53.59
N ALA A 214 -25.52 0.59 -54.04
CA ALA A 214 -26.84 1.13 -53.77
C ALA A 214 -27.17 1.17 -52.26
N ILE A 215 -26.79 0.13 -51.50
CA ILE A 215 -26.97 0.07 -50.05
C ILE A 215 -26.15 1.16 -49.34
N LEU A 216 -24.88 1.32 -49.71
CA LEU A 216 -23.99 2.31 -49.10
C LEU A 216 -24.34 3.75 -49.49
N ASN A 217 -24.79 3.97 -50.73
CA ASN A 217 -25.21 5.27 -51.26
C ASN A 217 -26.60 5.72 -50.78
N ALA A 218 -27.44 4.79 -50.30
CA ALA A 218 -28.74 5.11 -49.72
C ALA A 218 -28.64 5.94 -48.42
N VAL A 219 -27.46 6.00 -47.81
CA VAL A 219 -27.21 6.75 -46.58
C VAL A 219 -26.77 8.17 -46.91
N ASP A 220 -27.56 9.15 -46.46
CA ASP A 220 -27.22 10.56 -46.57
C ASP A 220 -26.09 10.94 -45.59
N LEU A 221 -24.88 11.17 -46.12
CA LEU A 221 -23.70 11.52 -45.33
C LEU A 221 -23.64 13.00 -44.91
N ASP A 222 -24.48 13.85 -45.48
CA ASP A 222 -24.60 15.25 -45.07
C ASP A 222 -25.40 15.36 -43.76
N SER A 223 -26.21 14.35 -43.45
CA SER A 223 -26.96 14.23 -42.19
C SER A 223 -26.11 13.76 -40.99
N VAL A 224 -24.84 13.40 -41.22
CA VAL A 224 -23.94 12.90 -40.17
C VAL A 224 -23.62 14.01 -39.17
N VAL A 225 -23.97 13.79 -37.92
CA VAL A 225 -23.71 14.72 -36.82
C VAL A 225 -22.26 14.59 -36.37
N ARG A 226 -21.42 15.55 -36.81
CA ARG A 226 -20.00 15.69 -36.44
C ARG A 226 -19.80 16.63 -35.25
N LEU A 227 -20.79 16.71 -34.37
CA LEU A 227 -20.74 17.51 -33.16
C LEU A 227 -19.80 16.84 -32.16
N ILE A 228 -18.64 17.42 -31.95
CA ILE A 228 -17.81 17.12 -30.78
C ILE A 228 -18.47 17.75 -29.55
N ALA A 229 -18.31 17.14 -28.37
CA ALA A 229 -19.08 17.48 -27.17
C ALA A 229 -19.05 18.98 -26.78
N LYS A 230 -18.01 19.71 -27.21
CA LYS A 230 -17.85 21.16 -27.03
C LYS A 230 -18.79 22.02 -27.89
N ASP A 231 -19.29 21.49 -29.00
CA ASP A 231 -20.02 22.25 -30.03
C ASP A 231 -21.55 22.03 -29.95
N ALA A 232 -22.02 21.17 -29.04
CA ALA A 232 -23.45 20.83 -28.91
C ALA A 232 -24.27 22.05 -28.40
N PRO A 233 -25.27 22.54 -29.16
CA PRO A 233 -26.08 23.67 -28.72
C PRO A 233 -27.14 23.22 -27.71
N GLY A 234 -26.86 23.43 -26.43
CA GLY A 234 -27.78 23.19 -25.32
C GLY A 234 -27.09 22.58 -24.10
N PRO A 235 -27.65 22.76 -22.88
CA PRO A 235 -27.13 22.08 -21.71
C PRO A 235 -27.26 20.57 -21.93
N VAL A 236 -26.13 19.87 -21.87
CA VAL A 236 -26.04 18.41 -21.94
C VAL A 236 -27.13 17.80 -21.08
N ALA A 237 -27.98 16.95 -21.64
CA ALA A 237 -28.97 16.18 -20.89
C ALA A 237 -28.24 15.20 -19.97
N ARG A 238 -27.75 15.71 -18.84
CA ARG A 238 -27.21 14.94 -17.74
C ARG A 238 -28.41 14.25 -17.11
N LEU A 239 -28.43 12.92 -17.12
CA LEU A 239 -29.19 12.18 -16.11
C LEU A 239 -28.73 12.79 -14.77
N PRO A 240 -29.63 13.37 -13.96
CA PRO A 240 -29.22 13.89 -12.67
C PRO A 240 -28.79 12.68 -11.84
N LEU A 241 -27.49 12.48 -11.76
CA LEU A 241 -26.89 11.71 -10.68
C LEU A 241 -27.43 12.29 -9.37
N PRO A 242 -27.65 11.47 -8.32
CA PRO A 242 -27.95 12.00 -7.00
C PRO A 242 -26.96 13.12 -6.73
N LYS A 243 -27.48 14.33 -6.47
CA LYS A 243 -26.64 15.51 -6.22
C LYS A 243 -25.59 15.07 -5.22
N SER A 244 -24.32 15.16 -5.58
CA SER A 244 -23.28 15.18 -4.57
C SER A 244 -23.74 16.21 -3.56
N VAL A 245 -23.84 15.80 -2.31
CA VAL A 245 -24.15 16.72 -1.23
C VAL A 245 -22.91 17.61 -1.11
N SER A 246 -22.81 18.59 -2.00
CA SER A 246 -22.14 19.83 -1.68
C SER A 246 -22.87 20.32 -0.45
N HIS A 247 -22.25 20.14 0.71
CA HIS A 247 -22.74 20.79 1.91
C HIS A 247 -22.89 22.26 1.54
N PRO A 248 -24.11 22.83 1.56
CA PRO A 248 -24.37 24.20 1.08
C PRO A 248 -23.46 25.23 1.76
N GLU A 249 -22.99 24.91 2.97
CA GLU A 249 -22.08 25.74 3.76
C GLU A 249 -20.62 25.79 3.28
N VAL A 250 -20.19 24.94 2.35
CA VAL A 250 -18.86 25.08 1.71
C VAL A 250 -18.92 26.11 0.57
N ALA A 251 -20.11 26.35 0.01
CA ALA A 251 -20.35 27.30 -1.08
C ALA A 251 -20.94 28.64 -0.62
N GLU A 252 -21.59 28.72 0.55
CA GLU A 252 -22.03 29.99 1.12
C GLU A 252 -20.84 30.81 1.64
N GLY A 253 -20.31 31.64 0.73
CA GLY A 253 -19.41 32.76 1.00
C GLY A 253 -20.08 33.87 1.82
N GLY A 254 -20.60 33.53 3.00
CA GLY A 254 -20.68 34.53 4.06
C GLY A 254 -19.27 34.99 4.38
N ALA A 255 -19.07 36.30 4.55
CA ALA A 255 -17.82 36.89 5.01
C ALA A 255 -17.46 36.37 6.42
N ILE A 256 -17.03 35.12 6.50
CA ILE A 256 -16.51 34.51 7.70
C ILE A 256 -15.05 34.96 7.72
N THR A 257 -14.79 36.03 8.46
CA THR A 257 -13.44 36.42 8.85
C THR A 257 -12.73 35.17 9.34
N ALA A 258 -11.80 34.68 8.52
CA ALA A 258 -10.90 33.60 8.83
C ALA A 258 -9.86 34.12 9.85
N SER A 259 -10.30 34.50 11.05
CA SER A 259 -9.47 34.51 12.26
C SER A 259 -8.80 33.14 12.48
N SER A 260 -7.67 32.94 11.81
CA SER A 260 -6.55 32.20 12.36
C SER A 260 -6.47 32.47 13.86
N GLY A 261 -6.59 31.44 14.67
CA GLY A 261 -6.53 31.56 16.12
C GLY A 261 -5.51 30.60 16.71
N PRO A 262 -4.46 31.05 17.41
CA PRO A 262 -3.88 32.40 17.48
C PRO A 262 -2.70 32.51 16.50
N ALA A 263 -2.47 33.57 15.74
CA ALA A 263 -2.72 34.97 15.98
C ALA A 263 -3.09 35.67 14.66
N ASP A 264 -3.62 36.88 14.78
CA ASP A 264 -3.39 37.92 13.80
C ASP A 264 -1.88 38.01 13.52
N TRP A 265 -1.42 37.45 12.40
CA TRP A 265 -0.02 37.55 11.99
C TRP A 265 0.12 38.74 11.04
N THR A 266 0.39 39.89 11.63
CA THR A 266 0.93 41.06 10.93
C THR A 266 2.22 40.66 10.19
N PRO A 267 2.42 41.06 8.91
CA PRO A 267 3.56 40.67 8.06
C PRO A 267 4.97 40.95 8.62
N GLU A 268 5.10 41.73 9.71
CA GLU A 268 6.39 42.16 10.26
C GLU A 268 7.03 41.18 11.26
N ARG A 269 6.30 40.18 11.79
CA ARG A 269 6.91 39.13 12.63
C ARG A 269 7.52 38.04 11.74
N ARG A 270 8.70 38.32 11.18
CA ARG A 270 9.57 37.27 10.60
C ARG A 270 9.67 36.10 11.57
N ASP A 271 9.27 34.92 11.10
CA ASP A 271 9.27 33.66 11.84
C ASP A 271 10.59 33.44 12.61
N ILE A 272 10.52 33.49 13.94
CA ILE A 272 11.68 33.26 14.81
C ILE A 272 12.20 31.82 14.67
N TYR A 273 11.32 30.87 14.32
CA TYR A 273 11.65 29.46 14.17
C TYR A 273 12.53 29.21 12.94
N SER A 274 12.21 29.79 11.78
CA SER A 274 13.05 29.69 10.59
C SER A 274 14.40 30.37 10.75
N ARG A 275 14.48 31.46 11.55
CA ARG A 275 15.73 32.18 11.85
C ARG A 275 16.61 31.44 12.87
N VAL A 276 15.98 30.81 13.86
CA VAL A 276 16.66 30.10 14.95
C VAL A 276 16.11 28.66 15.02
N GLN A 277 16.47 27.83 14.05
CA GLN A 277 15.94 26.46 13.95
C GLN A 277 16.21 25.58 15.18
N PRO A 278 17.34 25.71 15.91
CA PRO A 278 17.51 25.00 17.18
C PRO A 278 16.43 25.36 18.20
N LEU A 279 15.95 26.62 18.23
CA LEU A 279 14.82 27.01 19.08
C LEU A 279 13.53 26.31 18.64
N ALA A 280 13.30 26.16 17.33
CA ALA A 280 12.16 25.43 16.81
C ALA A 280 12.17 23.96 17.28
N VAL A 281 13.33 23.28 17.17
CA VAL A 281 13.52 21.90 17.65
C VAL A 281 13.25 21.79 19.15
N ILE A 282 13.80 22.70 19.97
CA ILE A 282 13.66 22.68 21.43
C ILE A 282 12.20 22.93 21.85
N VAL A 283 11.56 23.97 21.32
CA VAL A 283 10.18 24.33 21.67
C VAL A 283 9.21 23.25 21.21
N TRP A 284 9.42 22.69 20.02
CA TRP A 284 8.62 21.57 19.52
C TRP A 284 8.71 20.37 20.45
N TRP A 285 9.92 19.90 20.76
CA TRP A 285 10.10 18.73 21.63
C TRP A 285 9.60 18.98 23.06
N ALA A 286 9.78 20.19 23.58
CA ALA A 286 9.23 20.60 24.88
C ALA A 286 7.69 20.54 24.91
N LEU A 287 7.02 20.97 23.84
CA LEU A 287 5.57 20.84 23.73
C LEU A 287 5.14 19.37 23.68
N ILE A 288 5.80 18.53 22.87
CA ILE A 288 5.50 17.10 22.82
C ILE A 288 5.67 16.45 24.20
N ALA A 289 6.74 16.79 24.93
CA ALA A 289 6.95 16.32 26.30
C ALA A 289 5.85 16.81 27.25
N LEU A 290 5.44 18.08 27.17
CA LEU A 290 4.36 18.65 27.98
C LEU A 290 3.02 17.92 27.73
N ILE A 291 2.69 17.63 26.47
CA ILE A 291 1.50 16.85 26.09
C ILE A 291 1.54 15.47 26.73
N GLY A 292 2.70 14.81 26.71
CA GLY A 292 2.90 13.53 27.41
C GLY A 292 2.68 13.62 28.92
N TRP A 293 3.27 14.63 29.57
CA TRP A 293 3.12 14.85 31.01
C TRP A 293 1.70 15.24 31.43
N ALA A 294 0.93 15.91 30.57
CA ALA A 294 -0.49 16.18 30.81
C ALA A 294 -1.34 14.90 30.80
N ALA A 295 -1.00 13.93 29.93
CA ALA A 295 -1.70 12.65 29.83
C ALA A 295 -1.24 11.63 30.88
N PHE A 296 0.02 11.70 31.32
CA PHE A 296 0.63 10.64 32.14
C PHE A 296 -0.11 10.33 33.45
N PRO A 297 -0.60 11.29 34.25
CA PRO A 297 -1.33 10.98 35.49
C PRO A 297 -2.62 10.18 35.25
N LEU A 298 -3.33 10.44 34.14
CA LEU A 298 -4.47 9.62 33.71
C LEU A 298 -4.02 8.18 33.43
N LEU A 299 -2.95 8.00 32.64
CA LEU A 299 -2.43 6.68 32.27
C LEU A 299 -1.94 5.88 33.49
N TYR A 300 -1.26 6.55 34.43
CA TYR A 300 -0.82 5.97 35.69
C TYR A 300 -1.96 5.31 36.47
N VAL A 301 -3.14 5.95 36.48
CA VAL A 301 -4.33 5.48 37.19
C VAL A 301 -5.01 4.33 36.44
N ILE A 302 -5.13 4.40 35.10
CA ILE A 302 -5.88 3.41 34.32
C ILE A 302 -5.06 2.18 33.90
N PHE A 303 -3.73 2.22 34.05
CA PHE A 303 -2.83 1.09 33.75
C PHE A 303 -2.05 0.59 34.98
N PRO A 304 -2.72 0.12 36.04
CA PRO A 304 -2.02 -0.40 37.21
C PRO A 304 -1.22 -1.68 36.94
N GLY A 305 -1.60 -2.46 35.93
CA GLY A 305 -0.92 -3.71 35.56
C GLY A 305 0.33 -3.56 34.68
N LEU A 306 0.64 -2.34 34.22
CA LEU A 306 1.85 -2.04 33.46
C LEU A 306 2.94 -1.50 34.41
N PRO A 307 4.09 -2.18 34.55
CA PRO A 307 5.18 -1.68 35.39
C PRO A 307 5.66 -0.26 35.03
N ASP A 308 5.70 0.09 33.74
CA ASP A 308 6.07 1.44 33.28
C ASP A 308 4.91 2.45 33.28
N ARG A 309 3.70 2.02 33.66
CA ARG A 309 2.48 2.83 33.69
C ARG A 309 2.15 3.51 32.36
N ALA A 310 2.59 2.90 31.24
CA ALA A 310 2.49 3.45 29.89
C ALA A 310 3.18 4.82 29.70
N TYR A 311 4.19 5.14 30.52
CA TYR A 311 4.93 6.40 30.42
C TYR A 311 5.54 6.65 29.03
N PRO A 312 6.19 5.68 28.35
CA PRO A 312 6.82 5.93 27.05
C PRO A 312 5.84 6.37 25.95
N ILE A 313 4.60 5.90 26.00
CA ILE A 313 3.54 6.23 25.03
C ILE A 313 2.59 7.32 25.51
N SER A 314 2.88 7.96 26.66
CA SER A 314 2.06 9.04 27.21
C SER A 314 1.85 10.19 26.22
N ARG A 315 2.87 10.46 25.41
CA ARG A 315 2.85 11.48 24.35
C ARG A 315 1.86 11.14 23.25
N VAL A 316 1.77 9.87 22.86
CA VAL A 316 0.80 9.40 21.85
C VAL A 316 -0.62 9.56 22.37
N PHE A 317 -0.90 9.14 23.60
CA PHE A 317 -2.23 9.32 24.20
C PHE A 317 -2.58 10.80 24.43
N GLY A 318 -1.61 11.62 24.84
CA GLY A 318 -1.83 13.05 25.01
C GLY A 318 -2.17 13.74 23.68
N LEU A 319 -1.42 13.44 22.62
CA LEU A 319 -1.72 13.94 21.27
C LEU A 319 -3.09 13.45 20.80
N LEU A 320 -3.38 12.16 20.96
CA LEU A 320 -4.64 11.56 20.53
C LEU A 320 -5.84 12.16 21.26
N ILE A 321 -5.82 12.23 22.59
CA ILE A 321 -6.93 12.78 23.37
C ILE A 321 -7.11 14.27 23.09
N GLY A 322 -6.01 15.03 23.04
CA GLY A 322 -6.05 16.46 22.72
C GLY A 322 -6.61 16.74 21.31
N ALA A 323 -6.10 16.02 20.31
CA ALA A 323 -6.55 16.13 18.93
C ALA A 323 -8.00 15.67 18.76
N TRP A 324 -8.39 14.56 19.40
CA TRP A 324 -9.76 14.05 19.34
C TRP A 324 -10.76 15.01 20.00
N LEU A 325 -10.43 15.60 21.15
CA LEU A 325 -11.31 16.59 21.80
C LEU A 325 -11.52 17.82 20.93
N ALA A 326 -10.43 18.38 20.38
CA ALA A 326 -10.50 19.55 19.50
C ALA A 326 -11.23 19.25 18.18
N TRP A 327 -10.95 18.10 17.57
CA TRP A 327 -11.60 17.63 16.35
C TRP A 327 -13.08 17.35 16.56
N MET A 328 -13.45 16.61 17.61
CA MET A 328 -14.84 16.30 17.92
C MET A 328 -15.65 17.57 18.19
N ALA A 329 -15.09 18.54 18.92
CA ALA A 329 -15.75 19.83 19.14
C ALA A 329 -15.98 20.59 17.82
N ALA A 330 -15.03 20.53 16.88
CA ALA A 330 -15.16 21.15 15.56
C ALA A 330 -16.12 20.40 14.63
N SER A 331 -16.12 19.05 14.64
CA SER A 331 -17.08 18.21 13.91
C SER A 331 -18.51 18.40 14.39
N LEU A 332 -18.71 18.57 15.71
CA LEU A 332 -20.01 18.85 16.32
C LEU A 332 -20.38 20.34 16.29
N ARG A 333 -19.54 21.19 15.70
CA ARG A 333 -19.74 22.66 15.60
C ARG A 333 -19.90 23.36 16.94
N LEU A 334 -19.33 22.80 18.00
CA LEU A 334 -19.31 23.39 19.34
C LEU A 334 -18.23 24.47 19.46
N LEU A 335 -17.05 24.21 18.89
CA LEU A 335 -15.90 25.13 18.90
C LEU A 335 -15.12 24.98 17.58
N PRO A 336 -14.66 26.07 16.95
CA PRO A 336 -13.87 25.96 15.72
C PRO A 336 -12.48 25.37 15.99
N TRP A 337 -11.99 24.58 15.03
CA TRP A 337 -10.63 24.06 15.00
C TRP A 337 -9.59 25.19 14.92
N GLY A 338 -8.54 25.09 15.74
CA GLY A 338 -7.40 25.99 15.75
C GLY A 338 -6.41 25.70 16.89
N GLY A 339 -5.34 26.49 16.98
CA GLY A 339 -4.33 26.33 18.04
C GLY A 339 -4.90 26.52 19.45
N TRP A 340 -5.85 27.44 19.60
CA TRP A 340 -6.49 27.73 20.89
C TRP A 340 -7.41 26.59 21.37
N SER A 341 -8.13 25.91 20.46
CA SER A 341 -8.95 24.76 20.82
C SER A 341 -8.08 23.58 21.23
N GLY A 342 -6.89 23.44 20.63
CA GLY A 342 -5.87 22.50 21.06
C GLY A 342 -5.29 22.82 22.45
N LEU A 343 -5.00 24.09 22.75
CA LEU A 343 -4.58 24.52 24.08
C LEU A 343 -5.67 24.26 25.14
N LEU A 344 -6.94 24.53 24.82
CA LEU A 344 -8.07 24.22 25.69
C LEU A 344 -8.20 22.71 25.92
N ALA A 345 -8.12 21.89 24.87
CA ALA A 345 -8.15 20.44 25.00
C ALA A 345 -7.02 19.90 25.89
N LEU A 346 -5.80 20.44 25.74
CA LEU A 346 -4.67 20.09 26.59
C LEU A 346 -4.89 20.51 28.06
N PHE A 347 -5.44 21.71 28.28
CA PHE A 347 -5.78 22.18 29.62
C PHE A 347 -6.84 21.28 30.29
N LEU A 348 -7.90 20.90 29.55
CA LEU A 348 -8.93 19.99 30.06
C LEU A 348 -8.37 18.61 30.39
N LEU A 349 -7.48 18.08 29.53
CA LEU A 349 -6.77 16.83 29.80
C LEU A 349 -5.91 16.94 31.06
N ALA A 350 -5.12 18.00 31.19
CA ALA A 350 -4.27 18.23 32.36
C ALA A 350 -5.10 18.38 33.65
N ALA A 351 -6.22 19.10 33.60
CA ALA A 351 -7.14 19.27 34.72
C ALA A 351 -7.79 17.95 35.13
N ALA A 352 -8.26 17.14 34.17
CA ALA A 352 -8.82 15.82 34.43
C ALA A 352 -7.76 14.86 35.03
N SER A 353 -6.56 14.84 34.45
CA SER A 353 -5.40 14.09 34.98
C SER A 353 -5.04 14.52 36.41
N ALA A 354 -5.01 15.83 36.69
CA ALA A 354 -4.75 16.37 38.02
C ALA A 354 -5.83 15.97 39.04
N ALA A 355 -7.10 16.03 38.65
CA ALA A 355 -8.22 15.63 39.50
C ALA A 355 -8.17 14.12 39.85
N LEU A 356 -7.78 13.27 38.89
CA LEU A 356 -7.65 11.83 39.09
C LEU A 356 -6.47 11.46 40.01
N ILE A 357 -5.37 12.22 39.92
CA ILE A 357 -4.16 11.96 40.70
C ILE A 357 -4.15 12.63 42.07
N ALA A 358 -4.92 13.70 42.29
CA ALA A 358 -4.95 14.43 43.57
C ALA A 358 -5.19 13.53 44.81
N PRO A 359 -6.13 12.56 44.78
CA PRO A 359 -6.31 11.61 45.89
C PRO A 359 -5.17 10.60 46.05
N ARG A 360 -4.29 10.47 45.04
CA ARG A 360 -3.21 9.48 44.93
C ARG A 360 -1.83 10.14 44.82
N ARG A 361 -1.73 11.42 45.18
CA ARG A 361 -0.53 12.24 44.97
C ARG A 361 0.72 11.63 45.62
N GLU A 362 0.57 11.07 46.82
CA GLU A 362 1.69 10.48 47.56
C GLU A 362 2.22 9.25 46.83
N ALA A 363 1.33 8.30 46.49
CA ALA A 363 1.68 7.11 45.71
C ALA A 363 2.32 7.46 44.35
N PHE A 364 1.78 8.46 43.67
CA PHE A 364 2.32 8.93 42.40
C PHE A 364 3.73 9.51 42.53
N THR A 365 3.95 10.40 43.50
CA THR A 365 5.28 11.00 43.75
C THR A 365 6.30 9.96 44.21
N THR A 366 5.90 8.98 45.01
CA THR A 366 6.75 7.85 45.40
C THR A 366 7.14 7.02 44.19
N TRP A 367 6.17 6.68 43.32
CA TRP A 367 6.45 5.94 42.09
C TRP A 367 7.41 6.71 41.17
N LEU A 368 7.23 8.03 41.00
CA LEU A 368 8.14 8.87 40.21
C LEU A 368 9.57 8.84 40.73
N ARG A 369 9.75 8.94 42.06
CA ARG A 369 11.08 8.88 42.69
C ARG A 369 11.72 7.51 42.53
N ALA A 370 10.95 6.44 42.70
CA ALA A 370 11.41 5.05 42.54
C ALA A 370 11.81 4.75 41.07
N ASN A 371 11.03 5.25 40.11
CA ASN A 371 11.20 4.96 38.69
C ASN A 371 11.99 6.02 37.92
N ARG A 372 12.65 6.98 38.60
CA ARG A 372 13.43 8.06 37.95
C ARG A 372 14.46 7.55 36.94
N ARG A 373 15.09 6.40 37.20
CA ARG A 373 16.07 5.79 36.27
C ARG A 373 15.41 5.30 34.99
N HIS A 374 14.21 4.72 35.11
CA HIS A 374 13.43 4.28 33.97
C HIS A 374 12.91 5.47 33.16
N ILE A 375 12.39 6.51 33.83
CA ILE A 375 11.95 7.75 33.19
C ILE A 375 13.10 8.39 32.39
N LEU A 376 14.28 8.55 33.01
CA LEU A 376 15.45 9.12 32.32
C LEU A 376 15.92 8.25 31.14
N LEU A 377 15.84 6.93 31.25
CA LEU A 377 16.13 6.02 30.14
C LEU A 377 15.16 6.26 28.97
N VAL A 378 13.88 6.38 29.25
CA VAL A 378 12.83 6.61 28.24
C VAL A 378 12.98 7.99 27.60
N GLU A 379 13.22 9.05 28.39
CA GLU A 379 13.50 10.40 27.86
C GLU A 379 14.76 10.41 26.98
N GLY A 380 15.83 9.75 27.44
CA GLY A 380 17.07 9.62 26.68
C GLY A 380 16.88 8.87 25.37
N LEU A 381 16.12 7.77 25.38
CA LEU A 381 15.79 6.98 24.19
C LEU A 381 14.98 7.81 23.19
N LEU A 382 13.87 8.41 23.63
CA LEU A 382 13.00 9.22 22.77
C LEU A 382 13.75 10.42 22.20
N GLY A 383 14.52 11.12 23.03
CA GLY A 383 15.36 12.25 22.60
C GLY A 383 16.45 11.83 21.61
N ALA A 384 17.09 10.68 21.81
CA ALA A 384 18.11 10.18 20.88
C ALA A 384 17.51 9.80 19.52
N LEU A 385 16.37 9.10 19.49
CA LEU A 385 15.67 8.76 18.24
C LEU A 385 15.19 10.03 17.51
N PHE A 386 14.63 10.99 18.24
CA PHE A 386 14.18 12.27 17.69
C PHE A 386 15.35 13.06 17.08
N LEU A 387 16.43 13.26 17.84
CA LEU A 387 17.60 14.02 17.37
C LEU A 387 18.31 13.34 16.21
N PHE A 388 18.45 12.01 16.25
CA PHE A 388 18.99 11.24 15.14
C PHE A 388 18.24 11.55 13.84
N PHE A 389 16.91 11.48 13.88
CA PHE A 389 16.11 11.70 12.67
C PHE A 389 16.00 13.18 12.27
N VAL A 390 16.09 14.11 13.22
CA VAL A 390 16.24 15.55 12.92
C VAL A 390 17.51 15.78 12.10
N LEU A 391 18.64 15.13 12.44
CA LEU A 391 19.88 15.25 11.67
C LEU A 391 19.72 14.70 10.24
N VAL A 392 18.99 13.59 10.06
CA VAL A 392 18.65 13.07 8.73
C VAL A 392 17.83 14.08 7.93
N ARG A 393 16.81 14.70 8.54
CA ARG A 393 15.97 15.72 7.87
C ARG A 393 16.71 17.03 7.58
N VAL A 394 17.68 17.44 8.40
CA VAL A 394 18.58 18.56 8.08
C VAL A 394 19.44 18.23 6.84
N GLY A 395 19.82 16.96 6.69
CA GLY A 395 20.52 16.45 5.51
C GLY A 395 19.69 16.54 4.22
N ASN A 396 18.41 16.16 4.27
CA ASN A 396 17.48 16.16 3.14
C ASN A 396 16.11 16.74 3.56
N PRO A 397 15.94 18.08 3.57
CA PRO A 397 14.69 18.70 4.04
C PRO A 397 13.59 18.81 2.98
N ASP A 398 13.94 18.54 1.73
CA ASP A 398 13.12 18.77 0.55
C ASP A 398 11.75 18.05 0.68
N LEU A 399 10.68 18.81 0.42
CA LEU A 399 9.30 18.31 0.44
C LEU A 399 8.81 17.85 -0.94
N TRP A 400 9.75 17.59 -1.84
CA TRP A 400 9.51 17.07 -3.18
C TRP A 400 10.70 16.21 -3.63
N HIS A 401 10.45 15.23 -4.49
CA HIS A 401 11.48 14.34 -5.04
C HIS A 401 11.73 14.59 -6.54
N PRO A 402 12.99 14.73 -7.00
CA PRO A 402 13.29 15.11 -8.39
C PRO A 402 12.95 14.04 -9.44
N ALA A 403 13.30 12.76 -9.19
CA ALA A 403 13.28 11.69 -10.21
C ALA A 403 12.10 10.71 -10.13
N TYR A 404 11.76 10.19 -8.94
CA TYR A 404 10.78 9.10 -8.80
C TYR A 404 9.34 9.55 -8.50
N GLY A 405 9.11 10.85 -8.27
CA GLY A 405 7.84 11.28 -7.72
C GLY A 405 7.59 10.76 -6.30
N GLY A 406 6.53 11.25 -5.66
CA GLY A 406 6.07 10.81 -4.35
C GLY A 406 4.79 11.54 -3.95
N GLU A 407 4.11 11.11 -2.90
CA GLU A 407 2.84 11.71 -2.47
C GLU A 407 3.03 12.88 -1.48
N LYS A 408 4.28 13.23 -1.12
CA LYS A 408 4.58 14.38 -0.25
C LYS A 408 3.85 15.67 -0.62
N PRO A 409 3.72 16.04 -1.92
CA PRO A 409 2.97 17.23 -2.30
C PRO A 409 1.48 17.12 -1.94
N MET A 410 0.87 15.95 -2.16
CA MET A 410 -0.53 15.68 -1.76
C MET A 410 -0.68 15.80 -0.25
N ASP A 411 0.18 15.11 0.51
CA ASP A 411 0.13 15.14 1.97
C ASP A 411 0.31 16.56 2.51
N LEU A 412 1.21 17.36 1.90
CA LEU A 412 1.40 18.76 2.27
C LEU A 412 0.17 19.62 1.93
N ALA A 413 -0.48 19.39 0.79
CA ALA A 413 -1.71 20.08 0.41
C ALA A 413 -2.82 19.80 1.43
N TYR A 414 -3.07 18.52 1.72
CA TYR A 414 -4.11 18.08 2.65
C TYR A 414 -3.82 18.52 4.08
N PHE A 415 -2.55 18.48 4.49
CA PHE A 415 -2.13 18.96 5.80
C PHE A 415 -2.40 20.47 5.96
N ASN A 416 -2.04 21.28 4.96
CA ASN A 416 -2.38 22.71 4.96
C ASN A 416 -3.90 22.94 5.00
N ALA A 417 -4.68 22.16 4.24
CA ALA A 417 -6.13 22.28 4.23
C ALA A 417 -6.78 21.94 5.58
N VAL A 418 -6.28 20.92 6.29
CA VAL A 418 -6.72 20.57 7.65
C VAL A 418 -6.39 21.69 8.63
N LEU A 419 -5.19 22.28 8.56
CA LEU A 419 -4.79 23.39 9.42
C LEU A 419 -5.63 24.66 9.18
N LYS A 420 -6.07 24.90 7.94
CA LYS A 420 -6.90 26.04 7.55
C LYS A 420 -8.41 25.83 7.75
N SER A 421 -8.86 24.59 7.94
CA SER A 421 -10.27 24.26 8.15
C SER A 421 -10.72 24.64 9.57
N ARG A 422 -11.96 25.13 9.76
CA ARG A 422 -12.52 25.41 11.10
C ARG A 422 -13.50 24.38 11.60
N VAL A 423 -14.13 23.67 10.67
CA VAL A 423 -15.11 22.63 10.90
C VAL A 423 -14.70 21.42 10.07
N PHE A 424 -15.20 20.26 10.45
CA PHE A 424 -14.93 19.01 9.75
C PHE A 424 -16.22 18.43 9.15
N PRO A 425 -16.14 17.74 7.99
CA PRO A 425 -14.94 17.37 7.23
C PRO A 425 -14.20 18.59 6.63
N PRO A 426 -12.86 18.49 6.43
CA PRO A 426 -12.06 19.61 5.94
C PRO A 426 -12.31 19.83 4.44
N TYR A 427 -12.13 21.07 3.96
CA TYR A 427 -12.25 21.36 2.53
C TYR A 427 -11.14 20.68 1.74
N ASP A 428 -11.42 20.34 0.48
CA ASP A 428 -10.44 19.75 -0.42
C ASP A 428 -9.65 20.84 -1.17
N PRO A 429 -8.32 20.94 -0.97
CA PRO A 429 -7.51 21.93 -1.68
C PRO A 429 -7.35 21.60 -3.17
N TRP A 430 -7.62 20.37 -3.60
CA TRP A 430 -7.46 19.87 -4.96
C TRP A 430 -8.78 19.62 -5.67
N PHE A 431 -9.90 20.01 -5.06
CA PHE A 431 -11.22 19.93 -5.66
C PHE A 431 -12.07 21.08 -5.13
N ALA A 432 -11.96 22.25 -5.77
CA ALA A 432 -12.68 23.46 -5.34
C ALA A 432 -14.19 23.20 -5.16
N GLY A 433 -14.70 23.55 -3.98
CA GLY A 433 -16.08 23.32 -3.54
C GLY A 433 -16.35 21.96 -2.87
N GLY A 434 -15.36 21.06 -2.81
CA GLY A 434 -15.47 19.74 -2.17
C GLY A 434 -14.82 19.64 -0.78
N THR A 435 -14.94 18.46 -0.18
CA THR A 435 -14.34 18.08 1.10
C THR A 435 -13.44 16.86 0.95
N ILE A 436 -12.32 16.79 1.67
CA ILE A 436 -11.35 15.69 1.53
C ILE A 436 -12.01 14.34 1.80
N ASN A 437 -11.99 13.44 0.81
CA ASN A 437 -12.36 12.03 0.98
C ASN A 437 -11.10 11.15 1.13
N TYR A 438 -10.41 11.33 2.25
CA TYR A 438 -9.13 10.67 2.55
C TYR A 438 -8.92 10.51 4.06
N TYR A 439 -7.84 9.87 4.50
CA TYR A 439 -7.50 9.60 5.91
C TYR A 439 -7.02 10.86 6.67
N TYR A 440 -7.86 11.89 6.76
CA TYR A 440 -7.43 13.21 7.23
C TYR A 440 -7.19 13.31 8.75
N PHE A 441 -7.60 12.35 9.59
CA PHE A 441 -7.43 12.47 11.04
C PHE A 441 -5.95 12.34 11.46
N GLY A 442 -5.12 11.68 10.66
CA GLY A 442 -3.67 11.70 10.86
C GLY A 442 -3.11 13.13 10.83
N PHE A 443 -3.57 13.94 9.87
CA PHE A 443 -3.20 15.36 9.77
C PHE A 443 -3.72 16.20 10.93
N VAL A 444 -4.90 15.88 11.48
CA VAL A 444 -5.43 16.50 12.70
C VAL A 444 -4.50 16.21 13.89
N LEU A 445 -4.06 14.96 14.04
CA LEU A 445 -3.18 14.53 15.13
C LEU A 445 -1.86 15.30 15.14
N VAL A 446 -1.19 15.37 13.98
CA VAL A 446 0.11 16.05 13.86
C VAL A 446 -0.02 17.56 13.67
N GLY A 447 -1.21 18.06 13.28
CA GLY A 447 -1.51 19.48 13.12
C GLY A 447 -1.79 20.21 14.43
N LEU A 448 -2.23 19.49 15.46
CA LEU A 448 -2.45 20.04 16.80
C LEU A 448 -1.22 20.82 17.35
N PRO A 449 -0.01 20.24 17.44
CA PRO A 449 1.17 20.97 17.90
C PRO A 449 1.58 22.11 16.95
N VAL A 450 1.35 21.99 15.64
CA VAL A 450 1.63 23.06 14.67
C VAL A 450 0.76 24.29 14.94
N GLY A 451 -0.54 24.08 15.12
CA GLY A 451 -1.48 25.15 15.44
C GLY A 451 -1.20 25.80 16.80
N MET A 452 -0.79 25.02 17.81
CA MET A 452 -0.46 25.54 19.15
C MET A 452 0.79 26.42 19.17
N LEU A 453 1.78 26.12 18.31
CA LEU A 453 3.05 26.86 18.24
C LEU A 453 3.05 27.95 17.16
N GLY A 454 2.11 27.91 16.20
CA GLY A 454 2.09 28.82 15.07
C GLY A 454 3.34 28.68 14.18
N MET A 455 3.90 27.47 14.06
CA MET A 455 5.08 27.21 13.23
C MET A 455 4.72 27.14 11.73
N PRO A 456 5.62 27.55 10.82
CA PRO A 456 5.41 27.32 9.40
C PRO A 456 5.30 25.82 9.11
N VAL A 457 4.32 25.47 8.28
CA VAL A 457 3.97 24.07 7.96
C VAL A 457 5.16 23.32 7.36
N THR A 458 5.94 23.96 6.48
CA THR A 458 7.09 23.34 5.81
C THR A 458 8.25 23.03 6.75
N LEU A 459 8.41 23.81 7.83
CA LEU A 459 9.37 23.55 8.90
C LEU A 459 8.83 22.48 9.85
N ALA A 460 7.56 22.60 10.24
CA ALA A 460 6.90 21.65 11.14
C ALA A 460 6.85 20.23 10.55
N TYR A 461 6.65 20.08 9.24
CA TYR A 461 6.70 18.78 8.55
C TYR A 461 8.01 18.05 8.84
N ASN A 462 9.14 18.77 8.81
CA ASN A 462 10.48 18.23 9.10
C ASN A 462 10.74 17.97 10.60
N LEU A 463 9.83 18.37 11.50
CA LEU A 463 9.84 18.02 12.93
C LEU A 463 8.82 16.92 13.27
N ILE A 464 7.72 16.83 12.52
CA ILE A 464 6.70 15.78 12.64
C ILE A 464 7.30 14.42 12.33
N VAL A 465 8.05 14.29 11.22
CA VAL A 465 8.66 13.02 10.81
C VAL A 465 9.56 12.43 11.92
N PRO A 466 10.55 13.17 12.48
CA PRO A 466 11.33 12.71 13.64
C PRO A 466 10.51 12.41 14.90
N THR A 467 9.42 13.15 15.13
CA THR A 467 8.55 12.93 16.29
C THR A 467 7.85 11.58 16.17
N LEU A 468 7.27 11.28 15.01
CA LEU A 468 6.62 10.00 14.75
C LEU A 468 7.63 8.85 14.84
N PHE A 469 8.85 9.01 14.31
CA PHE A 469 9.93 8.03 14.44
C PHE A 469 10.24 7.70 15.92
N ALA A 470 10.43 8.74 16.75
CA ALA A 470 10.70 8.58 18.17
C ALA A 470 9.53 7.93 18.93
N LEU A 471 8.28 8.34 18.63
CA LEU A 471 7.08 7.79 19.27
C LEU A 471 6.85 6.32 18.89
N THR A 472 7.13 5.93 17.64
CA THR A 472 7.09 4.52 17.21
C THR A 472 8.14 3.71 17.96
N GLY A 473 9.38 4.21 18.08
CA GLY A 473 10.41 3.54 18.89
C GLY A 473 10.02 3.40 20.37
N GLY A 474 9.47 4.45 20.97
CA GLY A 474 8.96 4.42 22.35
C GLY A 474 7.79 3.47 22.57
N GLY A 475 6.90 3.33 21.58
CA GLY A 475 5.81 2.36 21.58
C GLY A 475 6.31 0.91 21.55
N ALA A 476 7.28 0.62 20.68
CA ALA A 476 7.91 -0.70 20.61
C ALA A 476 8.66 -1.03 21.91
N PHE A 477 9.37 -0.04 22.48
CA PHE A 477 10.01 -0.17 23.79
C PHE A 477 9.00 -0.56 24.87
N SER A 478 7.92 0.21 25.03
CA SER A 478 6.93 -0.02 26.07
C SER A 478 6.21 -1.36 25.92
N ALA A 479 5.86 -1.74 24.68
CA ALA A 479 5.19 -3.01 24.42
C ALA A 479 6.06 -4.21 24.87
N ALA A 480 7.31 -4.29 24.41
CA ALA A 480 8.18 -5.41 24.76
C ALA A 480 8.69 -5.37 26.21
N TYR A 481 8.97 -4.16 26.75
CA TYR A 481 9.32 -3.98 28.16
C TYR A 481 8.22 -4.56 29.06
N ASN A 482 6.96 -4.20 28.79
CA ASN A 482 5.82 -4.67 29.56
C ASN A 482 5.51 -6.15 29.33
N LEU A 483 5.93 -6.80 28.23
CA LEU A 483 5.78 -8.26 28.12
C LEU A 483 6.74 -9.03 29.04
N VAL A 484 7.85 -8.42 29.47
CA VAL A 484 8.91 -9.12 30.21
C VAL A 484 9.04 -8.65 31.67
N ALA A 485 8.72 -7.40 31.96
CA ALA A 485 8.83 -6.83 33.31
C ALA A 485 8.02 -7.62 34.35
N ARG A 486 8.56 -7.78 35.56
CA ARG A 486 7.85 -8.36 36.72
C ARG A 486 7.25 -7.24 37.57
N SER A 487 6.12 -7.52 38.24
CA SER A 487 5.54 -6.55 39.19
C SER A 487 6.36 -6.52 40.49
N GLU A 488 6.30 -5.43 41.26
CA GLU A 488 6.94 -5.35 42.58
C GLU A 488 6.39 -6.41 43.56
N ASP A 489 5.15 -6.85 43.37
CA ASP A 489 4.48 -7.89 44.16
C ASP A 489 4.96 -9.32 43.80
N ASP A 490 5.64 -9.52 42.67
CA ASP A 490 6.20 -10.81 42.25
C ASP A 490 7.62 -11.07 42.82
N ALA A 491 8.16 -10.16 43.65
CA ALA A 491 9.38 -10.43 44.40
C ALA A 491 9.05 -11.41 45.55
N PRO A 492 9.66 -12.62 45.60
CA PRO A 492 9.52 -13.47 46.77
C PRO A 492 9.97 -12.65 47.99
N GLY A 493 9.11 -12.60 49.01
CA GLY A 493 9.08 -11.53 50.02
C GLY A 493 10.42 -11.17 50.65
N GLY A 494 10.53 -9.87 50.97
CA GLY A 494 11.39 -9.30 52.00
C GLY A 494 12.86 -9.72 52.00
N LEU A 495 13.72 -8.93 51.38
CA LEU A 495 15.12 -8.81 51.79
C LEU A 495 15.49 -7.33 51.83
N GLU A 496 15.05 -6.65 52.89
CA GLU A 496 15.89 -5.64 53.50
C GLU A 496 17.14 -6.35 54.03
N GLY A 497 18.31 -5.97 53.54
CA GLY A 497 19.60 -6.31 54.14
C GLY A 497 20.19 -7.67 53.74
N GLU A 498 20.82 -7.74 52.57
CA GLU A 498 22.02 -8.57 52.41
C GLU A 498 23.03 -7.75 51.63
N GLU A 499 24.13 -7.37 52.30
CA GLU A 499 25.32 -6.81 51.67
C GLU A 499 25.83 -7.81 50.64
N ASP A 500 25.90 -7.40 49.37
CA ASP A 500 26.47 -8.18 48.29
C ASP A 500 27.97 -8.44 48.57
N PRO A 501 28.40 -9.69 48.82
CA PRO A 501 29.80 -10.00 49.11
C PRO A 501 30.73 -9.77 47.92
N ALA A 502 30.19 -9.40 46.75
CA ALA A 502 30.95 -9.12 45.53
C ALA A 502 31.56 -7.71 45.47
N ALA A 503 31.38 -6.86 46.50
CA ALA A 503 31.86 -5.49 46.51
C ALA A 503 33.40 -5.33 46.59
N ASP A 504 34.15 -6.38 46.94
CA ASP A 504 35.60 -6.30 47.25
C ASP A 504 36.55 -6.99 46.23
N LEU A 505 36.12 -7.24 44.99
CA LEU A 505 36.99 -7.86 43.97
C LEU A 505 37.27 -6.95 42.76
N PRO A 506 38.52 -6.93 42.24
CA PRO A 506 38.97 -5.92 41.29
C PRO A 506 38.16 -5.92 39.98
N THR A 507 37.94 -4.72 39.46
CA THR A 507 37.19 -4.43 38.23
C THR A 507 37.90 -4.97 36.99
N SER A 508 37.14 -5.53 36.05
CA SER A 508 37.63 -5.97 34.73
C SER A 508 38.30 -4.80 33.97
N PRO A 509 39.34 -5.04 33.15
CA PRO A 509 40.00 -3.98 32.41
C PRO A 509 39.06 -3.32 31.40
N THR A 510 39.14 -1.99 31.27
CA THR A 510 38.34 -1.20 30.34
C THR A 510 38.81 -1.40 28.89
N LEU A 511 37.94 -1.18 27.90
CA LEU A 511 38.26 -1.28 26.47
C LEU A 511 39.50 -0.44 26.10
N GLY A 512 39.69 0.72 26.76
CA GLY A 512 40.88 1.57 26.59
C GLY A 512 42.18 0.98 27.17
N ALA A 513 42.11 0.06 28.12
CA ALA A 513 43.29 -0.68 28.60
C ALA A 513 43.70 -1.78 27.60
N VAL A 514 42.72 -2.48 27.00
CA VAL A 514 42.96 -3.48 25.95
C VAL A 514 43.55 -2.85 24.68
N LEU A 515 43.01 -1.70 24.26
CA LEU A 515 43.50 -0.99 23.07
C LEU A 515 44.93 -0.44 23.24
N ARG A 516 45.35 -0.11 24.47
CA ARG A 516 46.72 0.35 24.75
C ARG A 516 47.76 -0.77 24.82
N ALA A 517 47.32 -2.01 25.03
CA ALA A 517 48.20 -3.18 25.07
C ALA A 517 48.43 -3.82 23.69
N TRP A 518 47.69 -3.38 22.66
CA TRP A 518 47.90 -3.80 21.27
C TRP A 518 49.14 -3.14 20.67
N PRO A 519 50.07 -3.88 20.02
CA PRO A 519 49.92 -5.21 19.41
C PRO A 519 50.56 -6.37 20.20
N HIS A 520 50.91 -6.20 21.48
CA HIS A 520 51.74 -7.15 22.22
C HIS A 520 50.95 -8.23 23.00
N ILE A 521 49.66 -8.41 22.73
CA ILE A 521 48.82 -9.40 23.41
C ILE A 521 48.92 -10.75 22.70
N SER A 522 49.31 -11.82 23.41
CA SER A 522 49.34 -13.16 22.84
C SER A 522 47.92 -13.72 22.61
N PRO A 523 47.71 -14.64 21.65
CA PRO A 523 46.41 -15.28 21.43
C PRO A 523 45.84 -15.98 22.68
N ASP A 524 46.71 -16.50 23.54
CA ASP A 524 46.33 -17.18 24.79
C ASP A 524 45.87 -16.18 25.86
N ASP A 525 46.45 -14.98 25.91
CA ASP A 525 45.98 -13.88 26.76
C ASP A 525 44.64 -13.32 26.27
N LEU A 526 44.43 -13.29 24.95
CA LEU A 526 43.14 -12.92 24.35
C LEU A 526 42.04 -13.94 24.70
N ALA A 527 42.39 -15.24 24.68
CA ALA A 527 41.53 -16.31 25.16
C ALA A 527 41.26 -16.18 26.66
N GLY A 528 42.25 -15.78 27.46
CA GLY A 528 42.11 -15.46 28.89
C GLY A 528 41.14 -14.31 29.16
N VAL A 529 41.22 -13.21 28.41
CA VAL A 529 40.29 -12.07 28.51
C VAL A 529 38.86 -12.46 28.09
N LEU A 530 38.72 -13.33 27.10
CA LEU A 530 37.43 -13.93 26.70
C LEU A 530 36.91 -14.96 27.72
N HIS A 531 37.80 -15.64 28.44
CA HIS A 531 37.46 -16.62 29.48
C HIS A 531 37.13 -15.99 30.84
N ILE A 532 37.71 -14.83 31.19
CA ILE A 532 37.37 -14.10 32.44
C ILE A 532 35.91 -13.58 32.42
N GLY A 533 35.30 -13.46 31.24
CA GLY A 533 33.84 -13.23 31.08
C GLY A 533 32.96 -14.41 31.52
N GLN A 534 33.52 -15.61 31.74
CA GLN A 534 32.77 -16.80 32.16
C GLN A 534 32.56 -16.91 33.68
N GLY A 535 33.40 -16.26 34.48
CA GLY A 535 33.33 -16.31 35.95
C GLY A 535 32.35 -15.32 36.60
N ARG A 536 31.77 -14.39 35.84
CA ARG A 536 30.93 -13.28 36.34
C ARG A 536 29.55 -13.17 35.68
N ALA A 537 29.02 -14.26 35.12
CA ALA A 537 27.65 -14.29 34.60
C ALA A 537 26.61 -14.42 35.74
N GLY A 538 26.63 -13.48 36.69
CA GLY A 538 25.47 -13.24 37.56
C GLY A 538 24.29 -12.87 36.66
N GLY A 539 23.17 -13.58 36.79
CA GLY A 539 21.99 -13.38 35.94
C GLY A 539 21.57 -11.90 35.88
N LEU A 540 21.12 -11.43 34.71
CA LEU A 540 20.56 -10.09 34.58
C LEU A 540 19.42 -9.92 35.59
N THR A 541 19.40 -8.81 36.35
CA THR A 541 18.26 -8.46 37.20
C THR A 541 16.98 -8.35 36.37
N ALA A 542 15.81 -8.59 36.98
CA ALA A 542 14.53 -8.59 36.28
C ALA A 542 14.27 -7.27 35.51
N TYR A 543 14.66 -6.13 36.09
CA TYR A 543 14.60 -4.83 35.43
C TYR A 543 15.49 -4.76 34.17
N ARG A 544 16.73 -5.28 34.22
CA ARG A 544 17.64 -5.28 33.06
C ARG A 544 17.13 -6.17 31.93
N GLN A 545 16.46 -7.29 32.25
CA GLN A 545 15.82 -8.14 31.25
C GLN A 545 14.68 -7.40 30.53
N ALA A 546 13.81 -6.71 31.28
CA ALA A 546 12.74 -5.92 30.69
C ALA A 546 13.28 -4.78 29.79
N VAL A 547 14.32 -4.08 30.23
CA VAL A 547 14.99 -3.06 29.42
C VAL A 547 15.60 -3.65 28.15
N LEU A 548 16.23 -4.83 28.22
CA LEU A 548 16.77 -5.53 27.05
C LEU A 548 15.65 -5.86 26.04
N ALA A 549 14.49 -6.31 26.52
CA ALA A 549 13.34 -6.57 25.66
C ALA A 549 12.85 -5.30 24.95
N GLY A 550 12.70 -4.20 25.70
CA GLY A 550 12.27 -2.91 25.15
C GLY A 550 13.25 -2.33 24.14
N LEU A 551 14.55 -2.30 24.46
CA LEU A 551 15.58 -1.83 23.54
C LEU A 551 15.70 -2.72 22.31
N GLY A 552 15.64 -4.04 22.49
CA GLY A 552 15.64 -5.02 21.39
C GLY A 552 14.49 -4.79 20.42
N ALA A 553 13.26 -4.63 20.93
CA ALA A 553 12.10 -4.33 20.10
C ALA A 553 12.20 -2.96 19.41
N THR A 554 12.75 -1.94 20.08
CA THR A 554 12.96 -0.62 19.47
C THR A 554 13.93 -0.70 18.30
N VAL A 555 15.06 -1.38 18.48
CA VAL A 555 16.08 -1.56 17.45
C VAL A 555 15.51 -2.34 16.26
N LEU A 556 14.82 -3.44 16.52
CA LEU A 556 14.19 -4.27 15.51
C LEU A 556 13.02 -3.56 14.78
N ALA A 557 12.27 -2.70 15.48
CA ALA A 557 11.12 -2.01 14.89
C ALA A 557 11.52 -0.84 14.01
N VAL A 558 12.44 0.03 14.46
CA VAL A 558 12.69 1.32 13.80
C VAL A 558 14.15 1.62 13.48
N VAL A 559 15.13 0.87 13.96
CA VAL A 559 16.56 1.18 13.73
C VAL A 559 17.16 0.31 12.62
N LEU A 560 16.80 -0.98 12.59
CA LEU A 560 17.31 -1.92 11.61
C LEU A 560 16.49 -1.90 10.32
N GLY A 561 17.16 -2.15 9.19
CA GLY A 561 16.50 -2.51 7.93
C GLY A 561 16.38 -4.01 7.77
N ASN A 562 16.09 -4.45 6.55
CA ASN A 562 16.07 -5.86 6.19
C ASN A 562 17.47 -6.35 5.74
N LEU A 563 17.57 -7.61 5.32
CA LEU A 563 18.86 -8.25 5.00
C LEU A 563 19.35 -8.00 3.56
N ASP A 564 18.63 -7.22 2.76
CA ASP A 564 18.84 -7.12 1.31
C ASP A 564 20.08 -6.32 0.90
N GLU A 565 20.55 -5.39 1.73
CA GLU A 565 21.58 -4.41 1.30
C GLU A 565 22.86 -5.07 0.78
N ILE A 566 23.25 -6.21 1.38
CA ILE A 566 24.41 -6.99 0.92
C ILE A 566 24.21 -7.51 -0.50
N ARG A 567 22.97 -7.82 -0.88
CA ARG A 567 22.63 -8.35 -2.18
C ARG A 567 22.67 -7.26 -3.24
N THR A 568 22.22 -6.04 -2.93
CA THR A 568 22.44 -4.86 -3.80
C THR A 568 23.93 -4.67 -4.11
N LEU A 569 24.79 -4.79 -3.09
CA LEU A 569 26.25 -4.76 -3.28
C LEU A 569 26.76 -5.91 -4.17
N LEU A 570 26.33 -7.15 -3.89
CA LEU A 570 26.79 -8.34 -4.63
C LEU A 570 26.36 -8.31 -6.09
N TRP A 571 25.13 -7.87 -6.39
CA TRP A 571 24.65 -7.75 -7.77
C TRP A 571 25.32 -6.60 -8.51
N GLY A 572 25.57 -5.45 -7.86
CA GLY A 572 26.36 -4.38 -8.48
C GLY A 572 27.78 -4.85 -8.85
N LEU A 573 28.43 -5.66 -8.00
CA LEU A 573 29.72 -6.29 -8.33
C LEU A 573 29.59 -7.30 -9.48
N ALA A 574 28.54 -8.13 -9.46
CA ALA A 574 28.33 -9.12 -10.51
C ALA A 574 28.06 -8.48 -11.88
N GLU A 575 27.27 -7.41 -11.94
CA GLU A 575 27.00 -6.66 -13.16
C GLU A 575 28.28 -6.06 -13.74
N LEU A 576 29.12 -5.46 -12.88
CA LEU A 576 30.43 -4.95 -13.29
C LEU A 576 31.35 -6.07 -13.82
N GLY A 577 31.29 -7.26 -13.24
CA GLY A 577 32.07 -8.41 -13.68
C GLY A 577 31.54 -9.10 -14.94
N ALA A 578 30.22 -9.15 -15.12
CA ALA A 578 29.56 -9.79 -16.26
C ALA A 578 29.53 -8.87 -17.49
N GLY A 579 29.53 -7.55 -17.29
CA GLY A 579 29.40 -6.56 -18.37
C GLY A 579 27.99 -6.46 -18.96
N VAL A 580 27.00 -7.11 -18.34
CA VAL A 580 25.58 -7.08 -18.73
C VAL A 580 24.74 -6.99 -17.46
N ALA A 581 23.72 -6.13 -17.48
CA ALA A 581 22.74 -6.02 -16.40
C ALA A 581 21.97 -7.33 -16.26
N ALA A 582 22.13 -8.02 -15.13
CA ALA A 582 21.42 -9.24 -14.82
C ALA A 582 20.32 -8.94 -13.81
N TYR A 583 19.06 -8.96 -14.25
CA TYR A 583 17.92 -8.72 -13.37
C TYR A 583 17.82 -9.82 -12.29
N PRO A 584 17.71 -9.48 -11.00
CA PRO A 584 17.86 -10.43 -9.90
C PRO A 584 16.63 -11.33 -9.75
N THR A 585 16.66 -12.51 -10.37
CA THR A 585 15.66 -13.58 -10.17
C THR A 585 16.10 -14.65 -9.17
N ARG A 586 17.35 -14.58 -8.69
CA ARG A 586 17.98 -15.56 -7.78
C ARG A 586 18.52 -14.87 -6.53
N LEU A 587 18.64 -15.64 -5.45
CA LEU A 587 19.11 -15.16 -4.14
C LEU A 587 20.53 -14.58 -4.20
N LEU A 588 21.46 -15.22 -4.92
CA LEU A 588 22.84 -14.77 -5.06
C LEU A 588 23.28 -14.78 -6.53
N PRO A 589 24.11 -13.83 -6.97
CA PRO A 589 24.73 -13.84 -8.28
C PRO A 589 25.83 -14.90 -8.39
N GLY A 590 26.34 -15.12 -9.61
CA GLY A 590 27.48 -16.00 -9.87
C GLY A 590 28.75 -15.50 -9.18
N LEU A 591 29.39 -16.35 -8.35
CA LEU A 591 30.59 -15.97 -7.59
C LEU A 591 31.75 -15.50 -8.49
N SER A 592 31.89 -16.10 -9.68
CA SER A 592 32.92 -15.71 -10.65
C SER A 592 32.79 -14.25 -11.08
N ASP A 593 31.55 -13.78 -11.27
CA ASP A 593 31.29 -12.42 -11.74
C ASP A 593 31.48 -11.42 -10.61
N VAL A 594 31.04 -11.76 -9.39
CA VAL A 594 31.31 -10.95 -8.18
C VAL A 594 32.81 -10.75 -7.97
N VAL A 595 33.60 -11.83 -8.04
CA VAL A 595 35.07 -11.75 -7.85
C VAL A 595 35.72 -10.92 -8.94
N ARG A 596 35.25 -11.05 -10.19
CA ARG A 596 35.75 -10.23 -11.31
C ARG A 596 35.43 -8.76 -11.11
N GLY A 597 34.18 -8.41 -10.77
CA GLY A 597 33.77 -7.04 -10.49
C GLY A 597 34.51 -6.43 -9.30
N LEU A 598 34.76 -7.21 -8.24
CA LEU A 598 35.59 -6.77 -7.11
C LEU A 598 37.02 -6.46 -7.55
N SER A 599 37.61 -7.30 -8.41
CA SER A 599 38.94 -7.03 -8.97
C SER A 599 38.94 -5.74 -9.79
N ILE A 600 37.92 -5.49 -10.61
CA ILE A 600 37.79 -4.26 -11.40
C ILE A 600 37.68 -3.03 -10.47
N THR A 601 36.82 -3.11 -9.46
CA THR A 601 36.63 -2.03 -8.49
C THR A 601 37.93 -1.68 -7.76
N LEU A 602 38.68 -2.70 -7.29
CA LEU A 602 39.90 -2.49 -6.50
C LEU A 602 41.13 -2.10 -7.34
N ARG A 603 41.25 -2.61 -8.57
CA ARG A 603 42.41 -2.35 -9.44
C ARG A 603 42.23 -1.10 -10.30
N ASP A 604 41.05 -0.94 -10.88
CA ASP A 604 40.78 0.07 -11.90
C ASP A 604 40.02 1.27 -11.31
N GLY A 605 39.56 1.19 -10.06
CA GLY A 605 38.88 2.26 -9.35
C GLY A 605 37.49 2.59 -9.89
N GLN A 606 36.89 1.70 -10.69
CA GLN A 606 35.56 1.93 -11.24
C GLN A 606 34.48 1.88 -10.14
N PRO A 607 33.53 2.83 -10.12
CA PRO A 607 32.41 2.80 -9.18
C PRO A 607 31.45 1.65 -9.52
N LEU A 608 30.72 1.16 -8.51
CA LEU A 608 29.67 0.19 -8.71
C LEU A 608 28.55 0.79 -9.58
N PRO A 609 27.95 0.00 -10.50
CA PRO A 609 26.81 0.42 -11.31
C PRO A 609 25.51 0.39 -10.46
N VAL A 610 25.51 1.08 -9.32
CA VAL A 610 24.35 1.18 -8.43
C VAL A 610 24.00 2.65 -8.25
N GLY A 611 22.82 3.05 -8.72
CA GLY A 611 22.32 4.42 -8.64
C GLY A 611 22.08 4.86 -7.19
N LEU A 612 22.11 6.18 -6.93
CA LEU A 612 21.84 6.73 -5.58
C LEU A 612 20.48 6.27 -5.03
N GLY A 613 19.45 6.23 -5.88
CA GLY A 613 18.11 5.76 -5.52
C GLY A 613 18.05 4.28 -5.13
N GLU A 614 18.86 3.45 -5.79
CA GLU A 614 18.79 2.00 -5.66
C GLU A 614 19.22 1.50 -4.27
N TRP A 615 20.13 2.23 -3.63
CA TRP A 615 20.59 1.99 -2.24
C TRP A 615 19.48 2.11 -1.18
N TYR A 616 18.34 2.72 -1.50
CA TYR A 616 17.21 2.76 -0.57
C TYR A 616 15.91 2.17 -1.14
N TRP A 617 15.78 2.05 -2.47
CA TRP A 617 14.61 1.42 -3.12
C TRP A 617 14.70 -0.09 -3.25
N ASN A 618 15.86 -0.67 -3.58
CA ASN A 618 15.96 -2.11 -3.91
C ASN A 618 15.54 -3.01 -2.75
N ALA A 619 15.92 -2.65 -1.53
CA ALA A 619 15.51 -3.34 -0.31
C ALA A 619 13.98 -3.36 -0.10
N THR A 620 13.22 -2.52 -0.78
CA THR A 620 11.74 -2.51 -0.72
C THR A 620 11.08 -3.18 -1.92
N ARG A 621 11.85 -3.58 -2.94
CA ARG A 621 11.39 -4.22 -4.19
C ARG A 621 11.89 -5.67 -4.26
N LEU A 622 11.78 -6.37 -3.13
CA LEU A 622 12.30 -7.71 -2.93
C LEU A 622 11.51 -8.82 -3.62
N ILE A 623 10.23 -8.58 -3.87
CA ILE A 623 9.33 -9.54 -4.48
C ILE A 623 9.52 -9.47 -6.00
N PRO A 624 10.07 -10.52 -6.64
CA PRO A 624 10.34 -10.51 -8.06
C PRO A 624 9.03 -10.57 -8.86
N VAL A 625 8.98 -9.82 -9.95
CA VAL A 625 7.89 -9.85 -10.94
C VAL A 625 8.39 -10.43 -12.26
N PRO A 626 7.53 -11.09 -13.05
CA PRO A 626 7.89 -11.55 -14.39
C PRO A 626 8.30 -10.37 -15.27
N ILE A 627 9.32 -10.57 -16.10
CA ILE A 627 9.82 -9.59 -17.08
C ILE A 627 9.69 -10.16 -18.49
N SER A 628 9.38 -9.31 -19.47
CA SER A 628 9.40 -9.67 -20.88
C SER A 628 10.82 -9.93 -21.39
N GLU A 629 10.94 -10.52 -22.58
CA GLU A 629 12.23 -10.64 -23.29
C GLU A 629 12.89 -9.28 -23.59
N THR A 630 12.09 -8.21 -23.66
CA THR A 630 12.54 -6.83 -23.83
C THR A 630 12.92 -6.13 -22.52
N GLY A 631 12.84 -6.84 -21.39
CA GLY A 631 13.22 -6.33 -20.06
C GLY A 631 12.16 -5.48 -19.36
N THR A 632 10.93 -5.43 -19.87
CA THR A 632 9.83 -4.67 -19.23
C THR A 632 9.07 -5.56 -18.24
N PRO A 633 8.81 -5.11 -17.00
CA PRO A 633 7.97 -5.85 -16.06
C PRO A 633 6.57 -6.13 -16.63
N LEU A 634 6.12 -7.38 -16.54
CA LEU A 634 4.78 -7.83 -16.93
C LEU A 634 3.75 -7.62 -15.80
N GLU A 635 4.23 -7.34 -14.59
CA GLU A 635 3.43 -7.07 -13.40
C GLU A 635 4.06 -5.89 -12.63
N ILE A 636 3.23 -5.12 -11.93
CA ILE A 636 3.70 -4.06 -11.03
C ILE A 636 4.33 -4.69 -9.80
N GLY A 637 5.63 -4.44 -9.59
CA GLY A 637 6.36 -4.90 -8.42
C GLY A 637 5.84 -4.27 -7.12
N PRO A 638 5.38 -5.08 -6.13
CA PRO A 638 4.84 -4.53 -4.88
C PRO A 638 5.96 -3.94 -4.00
N ILE A 639 5.56 -2.98 -3.17
CA ILE A 639 6.45 -2.32 -2.20
C ILE A 639 6.38 -3.06 -0.86
N THR A 640 7.49 -3.62 -0.40
CA THR A 640 7.64 -4.15 0.96
C THR A 640 8.25 -3.09 1.87
N GLU A 641 7.46 -2.09 2.27
CA GLU A 641 7.96 -1.08 3.20
C GLU A 641 8.16 -1.65 4.60
N PHE A 642 9.13 -1.06 5.30
CA PHE A 642 9.41 -1.27 6.70
C PHE A 642 9.71 0.09 7.35
N PRO A 643 9.57 0.24 8.67
CA PRO A 643 9.51 1.56 9.30
C PRO A 643 10.71 2.47 8.97
N PHE A 644 11.95 1.96 8.99
CA PHE A 644 13.12 2.79 8.67
C PHE A 644 13.03 3.38 7.25
N PHE A 645 12.64 2.58 6.24
CA PHE A 645 12.43 3.07 4.88
C PHE A 645 11.32 4.13 4.84
N THR A 646 10.16 3.85 5.44
CA THR A 646 9.02 4.79 5.47
C THR A 646 9.44 6.16 6.01
N PHE A 647 10.13 6.18 7.16
CA PHE A 647 10.60 7.43 7.76
C PHE A 647 11.71 8.09 6.92
N LEU A 648 12.60 7.31 6.29
CA LEU A 648 13.69 7.82 5.46
C LEU A 648 13.18 8.44 4.15
N TYR A 649 12.19 7.78 3.53
CA TYR A 649 11.47 8.32 2.39
C TYR A 649 10.75 9.61 2.78
N ALA A 650 10.24 9.68 4.03
CA ALA A 650 9.68 10.86 4.69
C ALA A 650 8.45 11.42 3.97
N ASP A 651 7.56 10.50 3.56
CA ASP A 651 6.20 10.84 3.16
C ASP A 651 5.30 10.82 4.39
N LEU A 652 4.50 11.86 4.58
CA LEU A 652 3.64 12.00 5.77
C LEU A 652 2.32 11.24 5.61
N HIS A 653 2.41 10.12 4.90
CA HIS A 653 1.28 9.34 4.45
C HIS A 653 0.63 8.62 5.64
N ALA A 654 -0.64 8.25 5.47
CA ALA A 654 -1.52 7.65 6.46
C ALA A 654 -0.88 6.58 7.37
N HIS A 655 -0.18 5.60 6.78
CA HIS A 655 0.43 4.49 7.52
C HIS A 655 1.57 4.94 8.44
N MET A 656 2.33 5.99 8.06
CA MET A 656 3.43 6.51 8.88
C MET A 656 2.90 7.15 10.16
N ILE A 657 1.84 7.95 10.06
CA ILE A 657 1.19 8.57 11.21
C ILE A 657 0.49 7.52 12.10
N ALA A 658 0.02 6.41 11.51
CA ALA A 658 -0.64 5.34 12.25
C ALA A 658 0.31 4.51 13.12
N MET A 659 1.61 4.40 12.80
CA MET A 659 2.55 3.52 13.52
C MET A 659 2.63 3.77 15.05
N PRO A 660 2.68 5.01 15.58
CA PRO A 660 2.60 5.23 17.02
C PRO A 660 1.25 4.83 17.62
N LEU A 661 0.14 5.01 16.90
CA LEU A 661 -1.22 4.65 17.35
C LEU A 661 -1.40 3.15 17.45
N THR A 662 -0.88 2.39 16.48
CA THR A 662 -0.93 0.93 16.47
C THR A 662 -0.18 0.34 17.67
N LEU A 663 0.99 0.90 18.00
CA LEU A 663 1.75 0.51 19.18
C LEU A 663 1.07 0.94 20.49
N ALA A 664 0.42 2.10 20.53
CA ALA A 664 -0.39 2.50 21.69
C ALA A 664 -1.60 1.57 21.91
N ALA A 665 -2.27 1.13 20.84
CA ALA A 665 -3.32 0.12 20.90
C ALA A 665 -2.79 -1.23 21.44
N LEU A 666 -1.59 -1.62 21.02
CA LEU A 666 -0.95 -2.85 21.52
C LEU A 666 -0.56 -2.75 22.99
N VAL A 667 0.02 -1.63 23.45
CA VAL A 667 0.33 -1.42 24.87
C VAL A 667 -0.95 -1.40 25.71
N TRP A 668 -2.04 -0.81 25.21
CA TRP A 668 -3.34 -0.90 25.86
C TRP A 668 -3.79 -2.36 26.00
N ALA A 669 -3.67 -3.16 24.94
CA ALA A 669 -4.01 -4.58 24.95
C ALA A 669 -3.15 -5.39 25.94
N ILE A 670 -1.84 -5.16 25.98
CA ILE A 670 -0.91 -5.75 26.97
C ILE A 670 -1.35 -5.37 28.38
N GLY A 671 -1.72 -4.10 28.60
CA GLY A 671 -2.21 -3.61 29.89
C GLY A 671 -3.48 -4.32 30.37
N GLN A 672 -4.40 -4.66 29.46
CA GLN A 672 -5.60 -5.44 29.80
C GLN A 672 -5.26 -6.82 30.34
N VAL A 673 -4.40 -7.54 29.61
CA VAL A 673 -4.03 -8.93 29.91
C VAL A 673 -3.22 -8.98 31.20
N ARG A 674 -2.19 -8.13 31.34
CA ARG A 674 -1.35 -8.07 32.54
C ARG A 674 -2.12 -7.63 33.77
N GLY A 675 -2.95 -6.59 33.64
CA GLY A 675 -3.79 -6.12 34.74
C GLY A 675 -4.76 -7.20 35.23
N ALA A 676 -5.22 -8.10 34.36
CA ALA A 676 -6.03 -9.24 34.76
C ALA A 676 -5.23 -10.40 35.39
N ALA A 677 -3.97 -10.59 34.98
CA ALA A 677 -3.14 -11.70 35.43
C ALA A 677 -2.40 -11.43 36.75
N HIS A 678 -1.97 -10.19 36.99
CA HIS A 678 -1.08 -9.85 38.10
C HIS A 678 -1.64 -8.81 39.08
N SER A 679 -2.64 -8.01 38.71
CA SER A 679 -3.13 -6.96 39.60
C SER A 679 -4.19 -7.51 40.56
N GLU A 680 -3.89 -7.53 41.86
CA GLU A 680 -4.87 -7.84 42.91
C GLU A 680 -5.96 -6.74 42.99
N THR A 681 -5.60 -5.50 42.66
CA THR A 681 -6.49 -4.35 42.73
C THR A 681 -7.32 -4.23 41.45
N ARG A 682 -8.58 -4.66 41.51
CA ARG A 682 -9.53 -4.39 40.42
C ARG A 682 -9.76 -2.89 40.29
N LEU A 683 -9.68 -2.38 39.07
CA LEU A 683 -10.09 -1.00 38.77
C LEU A 683 -11.57 -0.81 39.21
N PRO A 684 -11.88 0.28 39.93
CA PRO A 684 -13.25 0.69 40.16
C PRO A 684 -14.04 0.73 38.84
N PRO A 685 -15.34 0.39 38.83
CA PRO A 685 -16.13 0.32 37.59
C PRO A 685 -16.02 1.57 36.70
N ALA A 686 -16.03 2.76 37.30
CA ALA A 686 -15.87 4.02 36.57
C ALA A 686 -14.51 4.13 35.85
N LEU A 687 -13.41 3.73 36.49
CA LEU A 687 -12.09 3.72 35.86
C LEU A 687 -11.95 2.60 34.83
N GLY A 688 -12.66 1.48 35.01
CA GLY A 688 -12.79 0.45 34.00
C GLY A 688 -13.49 0.94 32.73
N LEU A 689 -14.54 1.75 32.86
CA LEU A 689 -15.20 2.40 31.73
C LEU A 689 -14.28 3.40 31.02
N VAL A 690 -13.53 4.22 31.76
CA VAL A 690 -12.54 5.13 31.18
C VAL A 690 -11.45 4.36 30.44
N ASN A 691 -10.94 3.27 31.02
CA ASN A 691 -9.95 2.42 30.36
C ASN A 691 -10.49 1.78 29.07
N GLY A 692 -11.75 1.31 29.07
CA GLY A 692 -12.43 0.80 27.88
C GLY A 692 -12.63 1.88 26.81
N PHE A 693 -13.01 3.10 27.23
CA PHE A 693 -13.11 4.27 26.35
C PHE A 693 -11.76 4.59 25.71
N VAL A 694 -10.67 4.60 26.46
CA VAL A 694 -9.31 4.84 25.93
C VAL A 694 -8.92 3.77 24.91
N GLY A 695 -9.29 2.51 25.14
CA GLY A 695 -9.12 1.42 24.18
C GLY A 695 -9.90 1.63 22.88
N ALA A 696 -11.18 1.99 22.99
CA ALA A 696 -12.02 2.29 21.85
C ALA A 696 -11.53 3.54 21.08
N LEU A 697 -11.01 4.53 21.79
CA LEU A 697 -10.47 5.76 21.23
C LEU A 697 -9.23 5.48 20.39
N VAL A 698 -8.25 4.73 20.90
CA VAL A 698 -6.98 4.46 20.20
C VAL A 698 -7.16 3.49 19.04
N ILE A 699 -7.95 2.43 19.20
CA ILE A 699 -8.23 1.49 18.10
C ILE A 699 -9.12 2.18 17.05
N GLY A 700 -10.12 2.95 17.48
CA GLY A 700 -10.99 3.70 16.58
C GLY A 700 -10.23 4.76 15.77
N ALA A 701 -9.19 5.39 16.33
CA ALA A 701 -8.35 6.39 15.67
C ALA A 701 -7.68 5.86 14.40
N LEU A 702 -7.42 4.55 14.34
CA LEU A 702 -6.83 3.91 13.17
C LEU A 702 -7.76 4.00 11.96
N ARG A 703 -9.09 4.00 12.14
CA ARG A 703 -10.02 4.08 11.02
C ARG A 703 -9.87 5.37 10.20
N PRO A 704 -9.91 6.58 10.80
CA PRO A 704 -9.72 7.82 10.05
C PRO A 704 -8.25 8.22 9.80
N THR A 705 -7.27 7.45 10.32
CA THR A 705 -5.83 7.69 10.13
C THR A 705 -5.22 6.76 9.08
N ASN A 706 -5.57 5.47 9.12
CA ASN A 706 -5.22 4.44 8.15
C ASN A 706 -6.20 3.26 8.28
N THR A 707 -7.30 3.28 7.52
CA THR A 707 -8.41 2.30 7.64
C THR A 707 -7.97 0.84 7.67
N TRP A 708 -6.87 0.51 7.00
CA TRP A 708 -6.36 -0.86 6.87
C TRP A 708 -5.82 -1.45 8.18
N ASP A 709 -5.43 -0.61 9.15
CA ASP A 709 -4.97 -1.07 10.46
C ASP A 709 -6.13 -1.42 11.40
N TRP A 710 -7.28 -0.76 11.25
CA TRP A 710 -8.40 -0.90 12.19
C TRP A 710 -8.84 -2.36 12.43
N PRO A 711 -9.02 -3.23 11.41
CA PRO A 711 -9.44 -4.62 11.64
C PRO A 711 -8.45 -5.43 12.47
N THR A 712 -7.14 -5.32 12.17
CA THR A 712 -6.08 -6.06 12.87
C THR A 712 -6.01 -5.67 14.34
N TYR A 713 -6.01 -4.37 14.63
CA TYR A 713 -5.89 -3.91 16.02
C TYR A 713 -7.20 -4.03 16.81
N LEU A 714 -8.36 -4.04 16.14
CA LEU A 714 -9.63 -4.42 16.76
C LEU A 714 -9.61 -5.89 17.18
N LEU A 715 -9.10 -6.79 16.32
CA LEU A 715 -8.95 -8.21 16.64
C LEU A 715 -7.99 -8.43 17.82
N ILE A 716 -6.83 -7.75 17.83
CA ILE A 716 -5.88 -7.79 18.95
C ILE A 716 -6.56 -7.29 20.23
N GLY A 717 -7.27 -6.15 20.18
CA GLY A 717 -7.94 -5.58 21.34
C GLY A 717 -9.05 -6.47 21.89
N ALA A 718 -9.89 -7.04 21.02
CA ALA A 718 -10.92 -7.99 21.40
C ALA A 718 -10.34 -9.28 21.99
N GLY A 719 -9.27 -9.82 21.38
CA GLY A 719 -8.54 -10.99 21.89
C GLY A 719 -7.90 -10.75 23.26
N ALA A 720 -7.31 -9.56 23.46
CA ALA A 720 -6.74 -9.16 24.75
C ALA A 720 -7.81 -9.01 25.84
N LEU A 721 -8.96 -8.39 25.53
CA LEU A 721 -10.11 -8.32 26.44
C LEU A 721 -10.67 -9.71 26.76
N ALA A 722 -10.72 -10.61 25.78
CA ALA A 722 -11.15 -11.99 25.98
C ALA A 722 -10.22 -12.72 26.97
N LEU A 723 -8.90 -12.66 26.72
CA LEU A 723 -7.89 -13.27 27.56
C LEU A 723 -7.90 -12.67 28.98
N ALA A 724 -7.99 -11.34 29.09
CA ALA A 724 -8.13 -10.65 30.37
C ALA A 724 -9.40 -11.07 31.13
N HIS A 725 -10.53 -11.26 30.44
CA HIS A 725 -11.76 -11.71 31.07
C HIS A 725 -11.64 -13.14 31.62
N LEU A 726 -11.02 -14.03 30.84
CA LEU A 726 -10.76 -15.42 31.23
C LEU A 726 -9.88 -15.49 32.49
N TYR A 727 -8.81 -14.69 32.56
CA TYR A 727 -7.96 -14.61 33.75
C TYR A 727 -8.71 -14.11 34.99
N ARG A 728 -9.51 -13.04 34.86
CA ARG A 728 -10.30 -12.51 36.00
C ARG A 728 -11.36 -13.47 36.52
N ARG A 729 -11.90 -14.34 35.64
CA ARG A 729 -12.88 -15.38 35.97
C ARG A 729 -12.23 -16.66 36.49
N ASN A 730 -10.91 -16.82 36.34
CA ASN A 730 -10.18 -18.06 36.64
C ASN A 730 -10.83 -19.32 36.03
N ASP A 731 -11.47 -19.18 34.87
CA ASP A 731 -12.14 -20.29 34.18
C ASP A 731 -11.13 -21.03 33.30
N ARG A 732 -10.52 -22.09 33.85
CA ARG A 732 -9.52 -22.91 33.16
C ARG A 732 -10.09 -23.71 31.98
N ALA A 733 -11.39 -24.00 31.98
CA ALA A 733 -12.05 -24.75 30.92
C ALA A 733 -12.45 -23.84 29.73
N ALA A 734 -12.74 -22.56 29.99
CA ALA A 734 -13.23 -21.63 28.98
C ALA A 734 -12.20 -21.27 27.90
N LEU A 735 -10.91 -21.20 28.21
CA LEU A 735 -9.87 -20.87 27.20
C LEU A 735 -9.74 -21.93 26.09
N PRO A 736 -9.52 -23.23 26.40
CA PRO A 736 -9.47 -24.27 25.36
C PRO A 736 -10.83 -24.43 24.66
N ALA A 737 -11.96 -24.24 25.36
CA ALA A 737 -13.28 -24.23 24.74
C ALA A 737 -13.44 -23.06 23.77
N LEU A 738 -12.95 -21.86 24.10
CA LEU A 738 -12.96 -20.69 23.21
C LEU A 738 -12.11 -20.96 21.95
N GLY A 739 -10.96 -21.62 22.09
CA GLY A 739 -10.16 -22.06 20.96
C GLY A 739 -10.94 -23.00 20.02
N ALA A 740 -11.62 -24.01 20.57
CA ALA A 740 -12.48 -24.92 19.80
C ALA A 740 -13.66 -24.19 19.15
N GLY A 741 -14.25 -23.22 19.85
CA GLY A 741 -15.30 -22.34 19.31
C GLY A 741 -14.80 -21.52 18.12
N ILE A 742 -13.67 -20.82 18.24
CA ILE A 742 -13.11 -20.01 17.16
C ILE A 742 -12.80 -20.89 15.94
N ALA A 743 -12.25 -22.09 16.14
CA ALA A 743 -12.04 -23.05 15.06
C ALA A 743 -13.37 -23.48 14.41
N GLY A 744 -14.40 -23.75 15.21
CA GLY A 744 -15.76 -24.04 14.72
C GLY A 744 -16.36 -22.89 13.92
N ALA A 745 -16.19 -21.64 14.39
CA ALA A 745 -16.64 -20.45 13.70
C ALA A 745 -15.95 -20.27 12.34
N ALA A 746 -14.63 -20.48 12.29
CA ALA A 746 -13.85 -20.41 11.05
C ALA A 746 -14.26 -21.49 10.04
N LEU A 747 -14.45 -22.74 10.51
CA LEU A 747 -14.85 -23.86 9.65
C LEU A 747 -16.27 -23.70 9.11
N VAL A 748 -17.24 -23.38 9.98
CA VAL A 748 -18.65 -23.31 9.61
C VAL A 748 -18.96 -22.00 8.88
N GLY A 749 -18.52 -20.86 9.42
CA GLY A 749 -18.72 -19.55 8.82
C GLY A 749 -17.90 -19.35 7.55
N GLY A 750 -16.62 -19.69 7.58
CA GLY A 750 -15.75 -19.62 6.41
C GLY A 750 -16.15 -20.64 5.33
N GLY A 751 -16.51 -21.87 5.73
CA GLY A 751 -17.05 -22.87 4.83
C GLY A 751 -18.37 -22.47 4.19
N ALA A 752 -19.27 -21.84 4.95
CA ALA A 752 -20.54 -21.34 4.43
C ALA A 752 -20.35 -20.12 3.51
N TYR A 753 -19.46 -19.19 3.87
CA TYR A 753 -19.11 -18.07 3.00
C TYR A 753 -18.54 -18.59 1.67
N PHE A 754 -17.57 -19.50 1.75
CA PHE A 754 -16.99 -20.14 0.56
C PHE A 754 -18.07 -20.86 -0.26
N PHE A 755 -18.91 -21.67 0.37
CA PHE A 755 -19.99 -22.39 -0.32
C PHE A 755 -20.99 -21.46 -0.99
N LEU A 756 -21.48 -20.42 -0.29
CA LEU A 756 -22.46 -19.48 -0.82
C LEU A 756 -21.91 -18.67 -1.99
N VAL A 757 -20.64 -18.28 -1.90
CA VAL A 757 -19.90 -17.59 -2.97
C VAL A 757 -19.62 -18.53 -4.15
N SER A 758 -19.19 -19.76 -3.89
CA SER A 758 -18.88 -20.75 -4.94
C SER A 758 -20.11 -21.37 -5.60
N ALA A 759 -21.27 -21.38 -4.94
CA ALA A 759 -22.52 -21.94 -5.46
C ALA A 759 -23.30 -20.96 -6.36
N GLY A 760 -22.78 -19.75 -6.63
CA GLY A 760 -23.42 -18.75 -7.49
C GLY A 760 -24.76 -18.20 -6.97
N SER A 761 -25.11 -18.50 -5.71
CA SER A 761 -26.44 -18.24 -5.14
C SER A 761 -26.71 -16.76 -4.81
N ALA A 762 -25.68 -15.91 -4.77
CA ALA A 762 -25.77 -14.46 -4.66
C ALA A 762 -24.41 -13.80 -4.99
N ALA A 763 -24.42 -12.52 -5.36
CA ALA A 763 -23.20 -11.73 -5.42
C ALA A 763 -22.48 -11.82 -4.05
N PRO A 764 -21.14 -11.98 -4.01
CA PRO A 764 -20.34 -12.07 -2.77
C PRO A 764 -20.58 -10.91 -1.80
N GLU A 765 -21.09 -9.80 -2.34
CA GLU A 765 -21.29 -8.50 -1.70
C GLU A 765 -22.70 -8.33 -1.13
N SER A 766 -23.60 -9.31 -1.30
CA SER A 766 -24.91 -9.20 -0.69
C SER A 766 -24.76 -9.23 0.84
N ASN A 767 -25.27 -8.18 1.50
CA ASN A 767 -25.38 -8.15 2.97
C ASN A 767 -26.03 -9.44 3.50
N ALA A 768 -26.89 -10.08 2.71
CA ALA A 768 -27.46 -11.40 2.99
C ALA A 768 -26.39 -12.50 3.14
N VAL A 769 -25.44 -12.66 2.20
CA VAL A 769 -24.38 -13.69 2.30
C VAL A 769 -23.49 -13.44 3.51
N LEU A 770 -23.08 -12.20 3.74
CA LEU A 770 -22.27 -11.83 4.92
C LEU A 770 -23.03 -12.08 6.23
N MET A 771 -24.32 -11.72 6.30
CA MET A 771 -25.16 -11.97 7.47
C MET A 771 -25.36 -13.48 7.73
N VAL A 772 -25.59 -14.27 6.67
CA VAL A 772 -25.72 -15.73 6.79
C VAL A 772 -24.41 -16.37 7.22
N ALA A 773 -23.28 -16.00 6.60
CA ALA A 773 -21.96 -16.48 6.99
C ALA A 773 -21.62 -16.09 8.44
N ALA A 774 -21.94 -14.86 8.86
CA ALA A 774 -21.76 -14.41 10.24
C ALA A 774 -22.66 -15.16 11.24
N ALA A 775 -23.93 -15.39 10.89
CA ALA A 775 -24.86 -16.18 11.71
C ALA A 775 -24.38 -17.63 11.86
N LEU A 776 -23.89 -18.24 10.78
CA LEU A 776 -23.33 -19.58 10.78
C LEU A 776 -21.98 -19.64 11.52
N ALA A 777 -21.15 -18.60 11.41
CA ALA A 777 -19.93 -18.47 12.22
C ALA A 777 -20.27 -18.42 13.71
N LEU A 778 -21.32 -17.69 14.11
CA LEU A 778 -21.81 -17.66 15.49
C LEU A 778 -22.33 -19.04 15.93
N GLY A 779 -23.09 -19.73 15.08
CA GLY A 779 -23.52 -21.11 15.33
C GLY A 779 -22.33 -22.06 15.54
N GLY A 780 -21.32 -21.98 14.66
CA GLY A 780 -20.06 -22.73 14.76
C GLY A 780 -19.26 -22.40 16.02
N LEU A 781 -19.23 -21.12 16.43
CA LEU A 781 -18.62 -20.65 17.67
C LEU A 781 -19.26 -21.34 18.87
N LEU A 782 -20.60 -21.28 18.98
CA LEU A 782 -21.33 -21.85 20.10
C LEU A 782 -21.21 -23.38 20.13
N ALA A 783 -21.37 -24.06 18.99
CA ALA A 783 -21.24 -25.52 18.90
C ALA A 783 -19.82 -26.00 19.24
N GLY A 784 -18.80 -25.35 18.67
CA GLY A 784 -17.39 -25.66 18.96
C GLY A 784 -17.02 -25.38 20.42
N TYR A 785 -17.55 -24.30 21.02
CA TYR A 785 -17.37 -23.99 22.42
C TYR A 785 -17.99 -25.06 23.34
N GLY A 786 -19.23 -25.46 23.06
CA GLY A 786 -19.92 -26.52 23.79
C GLY A 786 -19.18 -27.87 23.72
N LEU A 787 -18.70 -28.24 22.53
CA LEU A 787 -17.89 -29.45 22.33
C LEU A 787 -16.57 -29.37 23.10
N GLY A 788 -15.88 -28.23 23.04
CA GLY A 788 -14.64 -28.00 23.78
C GLY A 788 -14.83 -28.15 25.29
N LEU A 789 -15.92 -27.61 25.85
CA LEU A 789 -16.28 -27.80 27.25
C LEU A 789 -16.54 -29.28 27.60
N ALA A 790 -17.24 -30.02 26.74
CA ALA A 790 -17.51 -31.44 26.95
C ALA A 790 -16.22 -32.29 27.00
N ILE A 791 -15.19 -31.90 26.22
CA ILE A 791 -13.89 -32.60 26.18
C ILE A 791 -13.01 -32.25 27.38
N VAL A 792 -13.01 -30.98 27.81
CA VAL A 792 -12.07 -30.47 28.82
C VAL A 792 -12.57 -30.70 30.25
N ARG A 793 -13.87 -30.57 30.49
CA ARG A 793 -14.46 -30.67 31.85
C ARG A 793 -14.13 -31.97 32.58
N PRO A 794 -14.27 -33.18 31.99
CA PRO A 794 -14.00 -34.43 32.72
C PRO A 794 -12.55 -34.52 33.24
N ARG A 795 -11.60 -33.84 32.58
CA ARG A 795 -10.18 -33.86 32.96
C ARG A 795 -9.86 -32.93 34.13
N LEU A 796 -10.65 -31.88 34.34
CA LEU A 796 -10.53 -30.97 35.48
C LEU A 796 -11.31 -31.47 36.70
N HIS A 797 -12.26 -32.38 36.48
CA HIS A 797 -13.11 -32.98 37.50
C HIS A 797 -12.35 -33.91 38.47
N GLU A 798 -11.22 -34.49 38.02
CA GLU A 798 -10.31 -35.29 38.85
C GLU A 798 -9.54 -34.44 39.88
N ASP A 799 -9.44 -33.12 39.70
CA ASP A 799 -8.71 -32.20 40.58
C ASP A 799 -9.61 -31.52 41.65
N GLY A 800 -10.88 -31.92 41.75
CA GLY A 800 -11.80 -31.46 42.81
C GLY A 800 -12.37 -30.04 42.65
N GLU A 801 -12.09 -29.36 41.55
CA GLU A 801 -12.56 -27.99 41.28
C GLU A 801 -13.73 -28.00 40.29
N LEU A 802 -14.96 -27.71 40.74
CA LEU A 802 -16.09 -27.45 39.85
C LEU A 802 -16.76 -26.11 40.14
N HIS A 803 -16.91 -25.32 39.08
CA HIS A 803 -18.02 -24.39 38.92
C HIS A 803 -18.97 -24.95 37.85
N GLU A 804 -20.28 -24.76 38.05
CA GLU A 804 -21.36 -25.31 37.22
C GLU A 804 -21.20 -25.01 35.72
N GLY A 805 -21.80 -25.85 34.87
CA GLY A 805 -21.69 -25.72 33.43
C GLY A 805 -22.16 -24.38 32.83
N VAL A 806 -23.00 -23.66 33.56
CA VAL A 806 -23.49 -22.31 33.26
C VAL A 806 -22.38 -21.26 33.37
N TYR A 807 -21.40 -21.45 34.26
CA TYR A 807 -20.32 -20.50 34.54
C TYR A 807 -19.50 -20.16 33.29
N SER A 808 -19.09 -21.17 32.51
CA SER A 808 -18.31 -20.96 31.29
C SER A 808 -19.10 -20.29 30.17
N TRP A 809 -20.41 -20.55 30.05
CA TRP A 809 -21.26 -19.83 29.09
C TRP A 809 -21.44 -18.35 29.45
N VAL A 810 -21.54 -18.03 30.74
CA VAL A 810 -21.53 -16.64 31.23
C VAL A 810 -20.19 -15.97 30.95
N THR A 811 -19.08 -16.71 31.05
CA THR A 811 -17.75 -16.23 30.66
C THR A 811 -17.70 -15.92 29.16
N LEU A 812 -18.20 -16.79 28.28
CA LEU A 812 -18.29 -16.54 26.84
C LEU A 812 -19.13 -15.29 26.53
N LEU A 813 -20.32 -15.16 27.13
CA LEU A 813 -21.16 -13.96 26.98
C LEU A 813 -20.40 -12.70 27.41
N GLY A 814 -19.66 -12.76 28.52
CA GLY A 814 -18.82 -11.67 28.98
C GLY A 814 -17.68 -11.29 28.03
N VAL A 815 -17.13 -12.24 27.28
CA VAL A 815 -16.16 -11.99 26.20
C VAL A 815 -16.86 -11.27 25.03
N LEU A 816 -17.99 -11.81 24.56
CA LEU A 816 -18.73 -11.26 23.43
C LEU A 816 -19.21 -9.82 23.69
N VAL A 817 -19.76 -9.55 24.88
CA VAL A 817 -20.22 -8.21 25.25
C VAL A 817 -19.06 -7.21 25.27
N ARG A 818 -17.90 -7.57 25.82
CA ARG A 818 -16.73 -6.67 25.86
C ARG A 818 -16.15 -6.40 24.48
N GLY A 819 -16.06 -7.44 23.63
CA GLY A 819 -15.64 -7.29 22.24
C GLY A 819 -16.62 -6.42 21.45
N GLY A 820 -17.93 -6.63 21.63
CA GLY A 820 -18.98 -5.83 21.00
C GLY A 820 -18.99 -4.37 21.45
N LEU A 821 -18.81 -4.10 22.75
CA LEU A 821 -18.68 -2.73 23.28
C LEU A 821 -17.43 -2.03 22.74
N LEU A 822 -16.30 -2.72 22.63
CA LEU A 822 -15.09 -2.17 22.02
C LEU A 822 -15.34 -1.80 20.55
N ALA A 823 -15.89 -2.73 19.77
CA ALA A 823 -16.21 -2.51 18.36
C ALA A 823 -17.19 -1.33 18.18
N ALA A 824 -18.28 -1.31 18.93
CA ALA A 824 -19.25 -0.22 18.92
C ALA A 824 -18.61 1.12 19.30
N GLY A 825 -17.77 1.14 20.34
CA GLY A 825 -17.03 2.34 20.74
C GLY A 825 -16.13 2.88 19.63
N THR A 826 -15.43 2.00 18.89
CA THR A 826 -14.56 2.42 17.77
C THR A 826 -15.34 3.08 16.63
N VAL A 827 -16.63 2.77 16.49
CA VAL A 827 -17.53 3.39 15.51
C VAL A 827 -18.09 4.71 16.05
N VAL A 828 -18.67 4.69 17.24
CA VAL A 828 -19.35 5.86 17.83
C VAL A 828 -18.40 7.04 18.01
N LEU A 829 -17.16 6.81 18.46
CA LEU A 829 -16.20 7.87 18.75
C LEU A 829 -15.66 8.58 17.51
N TYR A 830 -15.85 8.00 16.31
CA TYR A 830 -15.41 8.56 15.03
C TYR A 830 -16.55 8.66 14.03
N LEU A 831 -17.79 8.65 14.51
CA LEU A 831 -18.99 8.71 13.68
C LEU A 831 -18.99 9.91 12.71
N PRO A 832 -18.56 11.14 13.11
CA PRO A 832 -18.50 12.26 12.17
C PRO A 832 -17.60 11.99 10.96
N TYR A 833 -16.50 11.27 11.12
CA TYR A 833 -15.67 10.85 9.99
C TYR A 833 -16.38 9.79 9.15
N ILE A 834 -16.89 8.74 9.80
CA ILE A 834 -17.49 7.57 9.13
C ILE A 834 -18.69 7.99 8.27
N LEU A 835 -19.46 8.99 8.69
CA LEU A 835 -20.61 9.49 7.94
C LEU A 835 -20.23 10.31 6.69
N ASN A 836 -18.99 10.80 6.60
CA ASN A 836 -18.52 11.67 5.51
C ASN A 836 -17.41 11.03 4.65
N TYR A 837 -17.02 9.78 4.95
CA TYR A 837 -15.97 9.06 4.24
C TYR A 837 -16.55 7.98 3.34
N GLU A 838 -16.25 8.05 2.06
CA GLU A 838 -16.65 7.07 1.04
C GLU A 838 -15.49 6.11 0.77
N GLN A 839 -15.78 4.81 0.84
CA GLN A 839 -14.77 3.76 0.61
C GLN A 839 -14.62 3.48 -0.90
N GLY A 840 -13.43 3.72 -1.44
CA GLY A 840 -13.11 3.36 -2.83
C GLY A 840 -12.85 1.87 -3.08
N TYR A 841 -12.65 1.07 -2.01
CA TYR A 841 -12.39 -0.37 -2.08
C TYR A 841 -13.31 -1.12 -1.13
N THR A 842 -14.14 -2.03 -1.65
CA THR A 842 -15.19 -2.70 -0.87
C THR A 842 -15.10 -4.22 -0.88
N ARG A 843 -14.19 -4.81 -1.68
CA ARG A 843 -14.15 -6.27 -1.90
C ARG A 843 -12.74 -6.83 -1.94
N PHE A 844 -12.57 -8.03 -1.35
CA PHE A 844 -11.40 -8.88 -1.55
C PHE A 844 -11.61 -9.83 -2.72
N ILE A 845 -10.57 -10.03 -3.53
CA ILE A 845 -10.49 -11.01 -4.61
C ILE A 845 -9.28 -11.92 -4.40
N PRO A 846 -9.29 -13.17 -4.91
CA PRO A 846 -8.10 -14.01 -4.94
C PRO A 846 -6.96 -13.33 -5.72
N TRP A 847 -5.75 -13.38 -5.18
CA TRP A 847 -4.57 -12.95 -5.92
C TRP A 847 -4.15 -14.04 -6.91
N GLU A 848 -3.78 -13.68 -8.14
CA GLU A 848 -3.41 -14.62 -9.20
C GLU A 848 -1.98 -14.40 -9.75
N GLY A 849 -1.36 -13.24 -9.48
CA GLY A 849 -0.02 -12.91 -9.95
C GLY A 849 1.13 -13.56 -9.16
N SER A 850 2.31 -12.93 -9.26
CA SER A 850 3.55 -13.38 -8.63
C SER A 850 3.39 -13.62 -7.12
N ARG A 851 4.04 -14.66 -6.57
CA ARG A 851 4.03 -14.96 -5.12
C ARG A 851 5.39 -14.67 -4.52
N THR A 852 5.40 -14.34 -3.23
CA THR A 852 6.64 -14.05 -2.52
C THR A 852 7.48 -15.32 -2.40
N PRO A 853 8.69 -15.36 -2.99
CA PRO A 853 9.56 -16.51 -2.84
C PRO A 853 10.09 -16.59 -1.41
N LEU A 854 10.39 -17.80 -0.94
CA LEU A 854 10.80 -18.02 0.44
C LEU A 854 12.07 -17.25 0.80
N TRP A 855 13.00 -17.09 -0.16
CA TRP A 855 14.20 -16.30 0.07
C TRP A 855 13.89 -14.81 0.32
N ALA A 856 12.93 -14.22 -0.41
CA ALA A 856 12.55 -12.82 -0.21
C ALA A 856 11.89 -12.64 1.14
N TYR A 857 11.03 -13.58 1.52
CA TYR A 857 10.40 -13.62 2.83
C TYR A 857 11.42 -13.68 3.96
N LEU A 858 12.50 -14.46 3.79
CA LEU A 858 13.60 -14.55 4.76
C LEU A 858 14.52 -13.31 4.74
N ASP A 859 14.73 -12.65 3.60
CA ASP A 859 15.46 -11.40 3.56
C ASP A 859 14.71 -10.29 4.31
N ILE A 860 13.37 -10.26 4.20
CA ILE A 860 12.51 -9.30 4.90
C ILE A 860 12.42 -9.63 6.40
N LEU A 861 12.11 -10.87 6.77
CA LEU A 861 11.72 -11.23 8.15
C LEU A 861 12.68 -12.17 8.88
N GLY A 862 13.77 -12.60 8.25
CA GLY A 862 14.64 -13.69 8.73
C GLY A 862 15.27 -13.42 10.09
N LEU A 863 15.66 -12.18 10.38
CA LEU A 863 16.20 -11.80 11.71
C LEU A 863 15.17 -12.03 12.83
N PHE A 864 13.92 -11.64 12.61
CA PHE A 864 12.84 -11.84 13.58
C PHE A 864 12.53 -13.33 13.76
N LEU A 865 12.40 -14.04 12.64
CA LEU A 865 12.08 -15.46 12.62
C LEU A 865 13.18 -16.29 13.31
N PHE A 866 14.45 -15.92 13.17
CA PHE A 866 15.56 -16.57 13.87
C PHE A 866 15.44 -16.47 15.39
N LEU A 867 15.18 -15.25 15.91
CA LEU A 867 14.99 -15.02 17.35
C LEU A 867 13.76 -15.76 17.88
N ILE A 868 12.65 -15.67 17.15
CA ILE A 868 11.37 -16.26 17.56
C ILE A 868 11.44 -17.79 17.50
N ALA A 869 11.93 -18.38 16.42
CA ALA A 869 12.07 -19.83 16.29
C ALA A 869 13.02 -20.41 17.35
N SER A 870 14.11 -19.70 17.67
CA SER A 870 15.00 -20.07 18.79
C SER A 870 14.22 -20.11 20.11
N TRP A 871 13.38 -19.11 20.37
CA TRP A 871 12.57 -19.04 21.58
C TRP A 871 11.52 -20.15 21.64
N LEU A 872 10.77 -20.39 20.55
CA LEU A 872 9.79 -21.48 20.49
C LEU A 872 10.47 -22.85 20.71
N ALA A 873 11.68 -23.05 20.18
CA ALA A 873 12.47 -24.26 20.42
C ALA A 873 12.83 -24.43 21.90
N CYS A 874 13.30 -23.36 22.56
CA CYS A 874 13.60 -23.39 23.99
C CYS A 874 12.35 -23.66 24.84
N GLU A 875 11.21 -23.02 24.55
CA GLU A 875 9.95 -23.26 25.26
C GLU A 875 9.45 -24.70 25.11
N THR A 876 9.55 -25.23 23.88
CA THR A 876 9.16 -26.61 23.59
C THR A 876 10.08 -27.61 24.31
N TRP A 877 11.38 -27.35 24.31
CA TRP A 877 12.35 -28.16 25.04
C TRP A 877 12.09 -28.16 26.55
N ALA A 878 11.82 -26.98 27.13
CA ALA A 878 11.47 -26.86 28.54
C ALA A 878 10.19 -27.63 28.87
N TRP A 879 9.16 -27.54 28.01
CA TRP A 879 7.92 -28.28 28.19
C TRP A 879 8.12 -29.80 28.15
N LEU A 880 8.89 -30.31 27.18
CA LEU A 880 9.21 -31.74 27.06
C LEU A 880 10.02 -32.25 28.26
N ARG A 881 10.93 -31.42 28.78
CA ARG A 881 11.75 -31.75 29.95
C ARG A 881 10.90 -31.82 31.23
N GLU A 882 10.04 -30.84 31.49
CA GLU A 882 9.10 -30.86 32.63
C GLU A 882 8.20 -32.11 32.59
N ALA A 883 7.69 -32.46 31.41
CA ALA A 883 6.86 -33.64 31.24
C ALA A 883 7.61 -34.95 31.60
N ARG A 884 8.91 -35.03 31.27
CA ARG A 884 9.76 -36.17 31.60
C ARG A 884 10.11 -36.23 33.10
N GLU A 885 10.42 -35.09 33.72
CA GLU A 885 10.82 -34.99 35.13
C GLU A 885 9.67 -35.31 36.10
N GLN A 886 8.42 -35.00 35.75
CA GLN A 886 7.24 -35.30 36.59
C GLN A 886 6.87 -36.79 36.67
N GLY A 887 7.67 -37.72 36.12
CA GLY A 887 7.40 -39.17 36.18
C GLY A 887 6.13 -39.64 35.46
N LYS A 888 5.36 -38.70 34.89
CA LYS A 888 4.28 -38.97 33.96
C LYS A 888 4.93 -39.59 32.72
N ARG A 889 4.80 -40.91 32.50
CA ARG A 889 4.98 -41.51 31.15
C ARG A 889 4.31 -40.52 30.21
N LEU A 890 5.03 -39.97 29.21
CA LEU A 890 4.45 -39.02 28.24
C LEU A 890 3.13 -39.61 27.75
N ARG A 891 2.00 -39.21 28.37
CA ARG A 891 0.70 -39.80 28.07
C ARG A 891 0.44 -39.40 26.63
N ARG A 892 -0.04 -40.34 25.79
CA ARG A 892 -0.40 -40.06 24.39
C ARG A 892 -1.20 -38.76 24.25
N ALA A 893 -2.00 -38.39 25.26
CA ALA A 893 -2.72 -37.12 25.37
C ALA A 893 -1.89 -35.81 25.34
N HIS A 894 -0.61 -35.81 25.77
CA HIS A 894 0.26 -34.62 25.72
C HIS A 894 1.02 -34.51 24.39
N LEU A 895 1.21 -35.63 23.69
CA LEU A 895 1.88 -35.69 22.39
C LEU A 895 0.90 -35.58 21.22
N LEU A 896 -0.35 -36.03 21.36
CA LEU A 896 -1.35 -36.03 20.29
C LEU A 896 -1.66 -34.63 19.71
N PRO A 897 -1.79 -33.54 20.49
CA PRO A 897 -1.99 -32.21 19.92
C PRO A 897 -0.75 -31.68 19.21
N LEU A 898 0.44 -31.99 19.73
CA LEU A 898 1.72 -31.56 19.15
C LEU A 898 2.02 -32.34 17.86
N PHE A 899 1.90 -33.67 17.88
CA PHE A 899 2.10 -34.53 16.71
C PHE A 899 0.94 -34.44 15.72
N GLY A 900 -0.31 -34.38 16.17
CA GLY A 900 -1.48 -34.19 15.31
C GLY A 900 -1.48 -32.81 14.66
N GLY A 901 -1.12 -31.76 15.42
CA GLY A 901 -0.90 -30.42 14.89
C GLY A 901 0.26 -30.37 13.89
N VAL A 902 1.39 -31.03 14.19
CA VAL A 902 2.52 -31.13 13.26
C VAL A 902 2.18 -31.93 12.02
N ILE A 903 1.42 -33.03 12.11
CA ILE A 903 1.00 -33.83 10.94
C ILE A 903 0.01 -33.05 10.08
N VAL A 904 -0.97 -32.36 10.69
CA VAL A 904 -1.91 -31.48 9.99
C VAL A 904 -1.19 -30.28 9.38
N ALA A 905 -0.21 -29.70 10.07
CA ALA A 905 0.63 -28.62 9.56
C ALA A 905 1.52 -29.09 8.41
N VAL A 906 2.18 -30.24 8.52
CA VAL A 906 2.99 -30.84 7.45
C VAL A 906 2.12 -31.20 6.26
N GLY A 907 0.91 -31.75 6.48
CA GLY A 907 -0.05 -32.05 5.42
C GLY A 907 -0.59 -30.79 4.73
N LEU A 908 -0.96 -29.75 5.48
CA LEU A 908 -1.37 -28.45 4.95
C LEU A 908 -0.23 -27.74 4.24
N VAL A 909 0.99 -27.81 4.76
CA VAL A 909 2.18 -27.24 4.11
C VAL A 909 2.51 -27.97 2.82
N ALA A 910 2.52 -29.30 2.83
CA ALA A 910 2.73 -30.09 1.62
C ALA A 910 1.63 -29.81 0.59
N LEU A 911 0.38 -29.61 1.02
CA LEU A 911 -0.74 -29.27 0.15
C LEU A 911 -0.67 -27.83 -0.39
N VAL A 912 -0.29 -26.86 0.43
CA VAL A 912 -0.32 -25.44 0.06
C VAL A 912 0.96 -25.02 -0.69
N VAL A 913 2.12 -25.55 -0.29
CA VAL A 913 3.38 -25.35 -1.03
C VAL A 913 3.34 -26.03 -2.40
N SER A 914 2.72 -27.22 -2.51
CA SER A 914 2.53 -27.88 -3.82
C SER A 914 1.56 -27.14 -4.75
N ARG A 915 0.81 -26.15 -4.23
CA ARG A 915 -0.07 -25.25 -4.98
C ARG A 915 0.57 -23.89 -5.30
N GLY A 916 1.88 -23.72 -5.06
CA GLY A 916 2.61 -22.52 -5.47
C GLY A 916 2.64 -21.38 -4.44
N TYR A 917 2.48 -21.66 -3.14
CA TYR A 917 2.54 -20.66 -2.05
C TYR A 917 3.76 -20.89 -1.12
N PRO A 918 4.94 -20.33 -1.42
CA PRO A 918 6.16 -20.60 -0.66
C PRO A 918 6.11 -20.15 0.81
N VAL A 919 5.51 -18.98 1.08
CA VAL A 919 5.40 -18.41 2.44
C VAL A 919 4.63 -19.33 3.40
N ALA A 920 3.66 -20.11 2.88
CA ALA A 920 2.90 -21.06 3.67
C ALA A 920 3.79 -22.12 4.34
N GLY A 921 4.93 -22.44 3.74
CA GLY A 921 5.93 -23.37 4.29
C GLY A 921 6.53 -22.93 5.63
N VAL A 922 6.48 -21.63 5.94
CA VAL A 922 6.94 -21.06 7.24
C VAL A 922 5.75 -20.59 8.08
N ALA A 923 4.80 -19.88 7.48
CA ALA A 923 3.68 -19.27 8.18
C ALA A 923 2.76 -20.30 8.87
N LEU A 924 2.41 -21.41 8.19
CA LEU A 924 1.51 -22.42 8.75
C LEU A 924 2.16 -23.23 9.88
N PRO A 925 3.37 -23.82 9.73
CA PRO A 925 4.05 -24.49 10.83
C PRO A 925 4.31 -23.57 12.01
N GLY A 926 4.77 -22.35 11.74
CA GLY A 926 5.03 -21.36 12.79
C GLY A 926 3.77 -21.01 13.58
N SER A 927 2.63 -20.85 12.90
CA SER A 927 1.35 -20.55 13.56
C SER A 927 0.84 -21.73 14.37
N VAL A 928 0.93 -22.95 13.84
CA VAL A 928 0.55 -24.16 14.58
C VAL A 928 1.46 -24.36 15.80
N TRP A 929 2.76 -24.12 15.66
CA TRP A 929 3.71 -24.18 16.77
C TRP A 929 3.38 -23.15 17.86
N ALA A 930 3.10 -21.90 17.45
CA ALA A 930 2.71 -20.83 18.35
C ALA A 930 1.41 -21.15 19.10
N LEU A 931 0.39 -21.64 18.39
CA LEU A 931 -0.90 -22.04 18.97
C LEU A 931 -0.77 -23.25 19.91
N ALA A 932 0.07 -24.23 19.59
CA ALA A 932 0.33 -25.37 20.48
C ALA A 932 0.93 -24.92 21.82
N LEU A 933 1.90 -23.99 21.77
CA LEU A 933 2.48 -23.39 22.97
C LEU A 933 1.52 -22.44 23.68
N PHE A 934 0.61 -21.77 22.96
CA PHE A 934 -0.41 -20.89 23.54
C PHE A 934 -1.34 -21.66 24.48
N PHE A 935 -1.80 -22.83 24.05
CA PHE A 935 -2.65 -23.71 24.85
C PHE A 935 -1.89 -24.57 25.88
N ARG A 936 -0.56 -24.40 26.02
CA ARG A 936 0.23 -25.07 27.06
C ARG A 936 -0.34 -24.71 28.46
N PRO A 937 -0.61 -25.73 29.31
CA PRO A 937 -0.97 -25.48 30.71
C PRO A 937 0.16 -24.80 31.47
N GLY A 938 -0.16 -23.83 32.34
CA GLY A 938 0.83 -23.10 33.14
C GLY A 938 1.60 -22.00 32.40
N GLN A 939 1.29 -21.74 31.12
CA GLN A 939 1.90 -20.65 30.37
C GLN A 939 1.47 -19.27 30.93
N SER A 940 2.43 -18.35 31.08
CA SER A 940 2.16 -16.98 31.56
C SER A 940 1.28 -16.20 30.56
N ALA A 941 0.56 -15.20 31.06
CA ALA A 941 -0.35 -14.40 30.27
C ALA A 941 0.37 -13.60 29.18
N GLU A 942 1.57 -13.10 29.48
CA GLU A 942 2.44 -12.35 28.58
C GLU A 942 2.93 -13.22 27.42
N LYS A 943 3.39 -14.44 27.73
CA LYS A 943 3.82 -15.38 26.69
C LYS A 943 2.66 -15.82 25.81
N ARG A 944 1.46 -16.05 26.38
CA ARG A 944 0.26 -16.33 25.59
C ARG A 944 -0.10 -15.18 24.66
N LEU A 945 -0.03 -13.94 25.14
CA LEU A 945 -0.26 -12.78 24.29
C LEU A 945 0.79 -12.71 23.17
N ALA A 946 2.08 -12.87 23.47
CA ALA A 946 3.15 -12.89 22.47
C ALA A 946 2.96 -13.98 21.40
N LEU A 947 2.53 -15.19 21.80
CA LEU A 947 2.22 -16.29 20.87
C LEU A 947 0.99 -16.00 20.00
N ALA A 948 -0.02 -15.31 20.54
CA ALA A 948 -1.19 -14.89 19.78
C ALA A 948 -0.83 -13.81 18.73
N LEU A 949 0.00 -12.84 19.11
CA LEU A 949 0.53 -11.82 18.19
C LEU A 949 1.38 -12.45 17.08
N LEU A 950 2.22 -13.44 17.43
CA LEU A 950 3.01 -14.20 16.46
C LEU A 950 2.12 -14.95 15.47
N ALA A 951 1.13 -15.69 15.96
CA ALA A 951 0.19 -16.42 15.09
C ALA A 951 -0.56 -15.46 14.16
N LEU A 952 -1.02 -14.32 14.67
CA LEU A 952 -1.68 -13.29 13.86
C LEU A 952 -0.73 -12.73 12.78
N ALA A 953 0.50 -12.36 13.14
CA ALA A 953 1.49 -11.84 12.19
C ALA A 953 1.82 -12.83 11.06
N LEU A 954 1.99 -14.12 11.39
CA LEU A 954 2.22 -15.17 10.39
C LEU A 954 0.99 -15.44 9.51
N MET A 955 -0.22 -15.30 10.05
CA MET A 955 -1.44 -15.46 9.27
C MET A 955 -1.73 -14.24 8.37
N LEU A 956 -1.39 -13.03 8.82
CA LEU A 956 -1.45 -11.83 8.00
C LEU A 956 -0.47 -11.91 6.83
N SER A 957 0.77 -12.36 7.06
CA SER A 957 1.73 -12.53 5.97
C SER A 957 1.28 -13.58 4.94
N LEU A 958 0.61 -14.65 5.38
CA LEU A 958 -0.03 -15.60 4.47
C LEU A 958 -1.25 -15.00 3.76
N GLY A 959 -2.05 -14.18 4.43
CA GLY A 959 -3.23 -13.52 3.85
C GLY A 959 -2.89 -12.66 2.64
N VAL A 960 -1.78 -11.92 2.71
CA VAL A 960 -1.24 -11.12 1.59
C VAL A 960 -0.87 -11.99 0.39
N GLU A 961 -0.49 -13.24 0.60
CA GLU A 961 -0.23 -14.15 -0.50
C GLU A 961 -1.50 -14.69 -1.13
N VAL A 962 -2.67 -14.63 -0.49
CA VAL A 962 -3.90 -15.30 -0.98
C VAL A 962 -4.93 -14.32 -1.55
N VAL A 963 -5.08 -13.14 -0.94
CA VAL A 963 -6.13 -12.18 -1.28
C VAL A 963 -5.59 -10.76 -1.48
N VAL A 964 -6.25 -9.99 -2.34
CA VAL A 964 -5.99 -8.57 -2.61
C VAL A 964 -7.33 -7.81 -2.62
N LEU A 965 -7.33 -6.49 -2.37
CA LEU A 965 -8.53 -5.69 -2.58
C LEU A 965 -8.76 -5.40 -4.08
N GLN A 966 -10.00 -5.51 -4.53
CA GLN A 966 -10.40 -5.13 -5.88
C GLN A 966 -10.16 -3.64 -6.11
N GLY A 967 -9.45 -3.29 -7.18
CA GLY A 967 -9.03 -1.92 -7.47
C GLY A 967 -7.66 -1.52 -6.87
N ASP A 968 -6.99 -2.42 -6.15
CA ASP A 968 -5.59 -2.22 -5.77
C ASP A 968 -4.69 -2.15 -7.02
N VAL A 969 -3.54 -1.48 -6.91
CA VAL A 969 -2.55 -1.38 -7.98
C VAL A 969 -1.71 -2.66 -7.95
N GLY A 970 -2.14 -3.67 -8.71
CA GLY A 970 -1.62 -5.04 -8.55
C GLY A 970 -1.98 -5.55 -7.15
N ARG A 971 -0.98 -5.88 -6.32
CA ARG A 971 -1.13 -6.15 -4.87
C ARG A 971 -0.36 -5.17 -3.99
N MET A 972 -0.02 -4.00 -4.52
CA MET A 972 0.92 -3.07 -3.90
C MET A 972 0.43 -2.58 -2.53
N ASN A 973 -0.79 -2.05 -2.40
CA ASN A 973 -1.29 -1.58 -1.10
C ASN A 973 -1.48 -2.72 -0.11
N THR A 974 -1.90 -3.88 -0.61
CA THR A 974 -2.09 -5.08 0.23
C THR A 974 -0.77 -5.55 0.83
N VAL A 975 0.30 -5.70 0.04
CA VAL A 975 1.63 -6.06 0.55
C VAL A 975 2.13 -4.99 1.52
N PHE A 976 2.16 -3.75 1.06
CA PHE A 976 2.69 -2.62 1.79
C PHE A 976 2.07 -2.47 3.20
N LYS A 977 0.75 -2.37 3.28
CA LYS A 977 0.07 -2.03 4.55
C LYS A 977 0.11 -3.18 5.55
N PHE A 978 -0.07 -4.42 5.10
CA PHE A 978 -0.06 -5.57 6.00
C PHE A 978 1.36 -5.97 6.40
N TYR A 979 2.38 -5.86 5.52
CA TYR A 979 3.76 -6.18 5.91
C TYR A 979 4.30 -5.21 6.98
N LEU A 980 3.89 -3.94 6.99
CA LEU A 980 4.21 -3.02 8.09
C LEU A 980 3.63 -3.49 9.43
N GLN A 981 2.38 -3.99 9.44
CA GLN A 981 1.78 -4.56 10.65
C GLN A 981 2.56 -5.82 11.10
N VAL A 982 2.88 -6.71 10.16
CA VAL A 982 3.66 -7.93 10.43
C VAL A 982 5.02 -7.58 11.03
N TRP A 983 5.73 -6.59 10.46
CA TRP A 983 7.03 -6.13 10.95
C TRP A 983 6.96 -5.66 12.40
N LEU A 984 6.03 -4.76 12.74
CA LEU A 984 5.90 -4.21 14.09
C LEU A 984 5.53 -5.30 15.11
N LEU A 985 4.59 -6.19 14.77
CA LEU A 985 4.20 -7.30 15.63
C LEU A 985 5.38 -8.25 15.90
N LEU A 986 6.12 -8.63 14.85
CA LEU A 986 7.28 -9.50 14.98
C LEU A 986 8.43 -8.83 15.72
N ALA A 987 8.66 -7.52 15.57
CA ALA A 987 9.68 -6.78 16.32
C ALA A 987 9.46 -6.87 17.83
N ILE A 988 8.20 -6.75 18.27
CA ILE A 988 7.84 -6.79 19.69
C ILE A 988 7.98 -8.20 20.25
N VAL A 989 7.49 -9.21 19.51
CA VAL A 989 7.65 -10.62 19.91
C VAL A 989 9.13 -11.02 19.92
N ALA A 990 9.91 -10.63 18.92
CA ALA A 990 11.34 -10.91 18.83
C ALA A 990 12.15 -10.21 19.94
N GLY A 991 11.80 -8.96 20.29
CA GLY A 991 12.41 -8.26 21.42
C GLY A 991 12.16 -8.97 22.76
N ALA A 992 10.91 -9.39 23.01
CA ALA A 992 10.58 -10.20 24.19
C ALA A 992 11.29 -11.57 24.18
N ALA A 993 11.29 -12.25 23.02
CA ALA A 993 11.95 -13.53 22.81
C ALA A 993 13.45 -13.46 23.08
N LEU A 994 14.14 -12.40 22.62
CA LEU A 994 15.56 -12.17 22.89
C LEU A 994 15.84 -12.13 24.39
N SER A 995 15.01 -11.43 25.17
CA SER A 995 15.16 -11.39 26.62
C SER A 995 14.85 -12.72 27.29
N TRP A 996 13.84 -13.47 26.83
CA TRP A 996 13.51 -14.79 27.39
C TRP A 996 14.54 -15.87 27.04
N LEU A 997 15.22 -15.72 25.90
CA LEU A 997 16.30 -16.60 25.47
C LEU A 997 17.58 -16.38 26.27
N TRP A 998 17.84 -15.15 26.73
CA TRP A 998 19.11 -14.80 27.36
C TRP A 998 19.51 -15.73 28.53
N PRO A 999 18.63 -16.07 29.50
CA PRO A 999 18.98 -17.01 30.57
C PRO A 999 19.25 -18.44 30.06
N ALA A 1000 18.59 -18.87 28.98
CA ALA A 1000 18.82 -20.18 28.38
C ALA A 1000 20.18 -20.21 27.67
N LEU A 1001 20.53 -19.15 26.94
CA LEU A 1001 21.82 -18.99 26.27
C LEU A 1001 22.99 -18.95 27.26
N THR A 1002 22.83 -18.32 28.42
CA THR A 1002 23.88 -18.31 29.46
C THR A 1002 24.17 -19.70 30.04
N ARG A 1003 23.18 -20.61 30.01
CA ARG A 1003 23.31 -21.99 30.50
C ARG A 1003 23.67 -22.98 29.38
N ALA A 1004 23.65 -22.54 28.13
CA ALA A 1004 23.98 -23.39 26.99
C ALA A 1004 25.49 -23.69 26.93
N PRO A 1005 25.89 -24.83 26.33
CA PRO A 1005 27.29 -25.12 26.05
C PRO A 1005 27.97 -23.98 25.29
N ALA A 1006 29.24 -23.70 25.61
CA ALA A 1006 29.97 -22.56 25.06
C ALA A 1006 29.96 -22.52 23.52
N TRP A 1007 30.13 -23.67 22.85
CA TRP A 1007 30.12 -23.75 21.38
C TRP A 1007 28.76 -23.34 20.78
N LEU A 1008 27.65 -23.79 21.38
CA LEU A 1008 26.29 -23.49 20.91
C LEU A 1008 25.96 -22.01 21.15
N ARG A 1009 26.34 -21.49 22.33
CA ARG A 1009 26.20 -20.06 22.65
C ARG A 1009 26.98 -19.20 21.66
N THR A 1010 28.25 -19.54 21.39
CA THR A 1010 29.08 -18.81 20.42
C THR A 1010 28.48 -18.89 19.02
N ALA A 1011 28.08 -20.08 18.56
CA ALA A 1011 27.45 -20.25 17.24
C ALA A 1011 26.17 -19.41 17.10
N TRP A 1012 25.30 -19.42 18.12
CA TRP A 1012 24.05 -18.65 18.10
C TRP A 1012 24.30 -17.14 18.12
N VAL A 1013 25.22 -16.66 18.97
CA VAL A 1013 25.58 -15.23 19.04
C VAL A 1013 26.24 -14.78 17.75
N SER A 1014 27.11 -15.58 17.15
CA SER A 1014 27.71 -15.28 15.84
C SER A 1014 26.66 -15.21 14.73
N ALA A 1015 25.68 -16.13 14.73
CA ALA A 1015 24.58 -16.09 13.77
C ALA A 1015 23.72 -14.82 13.93
N LEU A 1016 23.35 -14.48 15.18
CA LEU A 1016 22.63 -13.24 15.47
C LEU A 1016 23.45 -12.01 15.05
N ALA A 1017 24.73 -11.96 15.38
CA ALA A 1017 25.62 -10.87 15.02
C ALA A 1017 25.74 -10.71 13.49
N GLY A 1018 25.80 -11.82 12.75
CA GLY A 1018 25.80 -11.80 11.29
C GLY A 1018 24.50 -11.25 10.72
N LEU A 1019 23.34 -11.73 11.17
CA LEU A 1019 22.03 -11.23 10.72
C LEU A 1019 21.82 -9.75 11.10
N ALA A 1020 22.20 -9.36 12.31
CA ALA A 1020 22.14 -7.97 12.76
C ALA A 1020 23.10 -7.07 11.94
N PHE A 1021 24.30 -7.55 11.62
CA PHE A 1021 25.23 -6.84 10.76
C PHE A 1021 24.62 -6.57 9.38
N LEU A 1022 24.04 -7.60 8.75
CA LEU A 1022 23.35 -7.46 7.46
C LEU A 1022 22.19 -6.45 7.54
N ALA A 1023 21.38 -6.52 8.60
CA ALA A 1023 20.26 -5.60 8.81
C ALA A 1023 20.69 -4.14 9.08
N VAL A 1024 21.88 -3.92 9.65
CA VAL A 1024 22.45 -2.58 9.89
C VAL A 1024 22.99 -1.94 8.61
N LEU A 1025 23.35 -2.72 7.58
CA LEU A 1025 23.89 -2.17 6.33
C LEU A 1025 22.89 -1.20 5.68
N TYR A 1026 21.61 -1.57 5.63
CA TYR A 1026 20.56 -0.75 5.04
C TYR A 1026 20.49 0.67 5.63
N PRO A 1027 20.21 0.87 6.93
CA PRO A 1027 20.08 2.23 7.48
C PRO A 1027 21.37 3.06 7.34
N LEU A 1028 22.55 2.44 7.28
CA LEU A 1028 23.81 3.17 7.07
C LEU A 1028 23.95 3.69 5.64
N VAL A 1029 23.76 2.81 4.66
CA VAL A 1029 23.99 3.14 3.24
C VAL A 1029 22.80 3.91 2.67
N ALA A 1030 21.58 3.48 2.96
CA ALA A 1030 20.35 4.15 2.54
C ALA A 1030 20.26 5.59 3.09
N THR A 1031 20.61 5.83 4.36
CA THR A 1031 20.59 7.19 4.93
C THR A 1031 21.59 8.10 4.23
N ARG A 1032 22.82 7.62 4.01
CA ARG A 1032 23.84 8.37 3.26
C ARG A 1032 23.34 8.68 1.85
N ALA A 1033 22.81 7.68 1.16
CA ALA A 1033 22.29 7.84 -0.20
C ALA A 1033 21.15 8.86 -0.23
N LYS A 1034 20.20 8.79 0.72
CA LYS A 1034 19.09 9.73 0.80
C LYS A 1034 19.52 11.17 1.11
N VAL A 1035 20.51 11.35 1.99
CA VAL A 1035 21.07 12.67 2.29
C VAL A 1035 21.81 13.26 1.08
N ALA A 1036 22.40 12.42 0.24
CA ALA A 1036 23.02 12.84 -1.01
C ALA A 1036 22.00 13.10 -2.14
N ASP A 1037 20.87 12.39 -2.13
CA ASP A 1037 19.79 12.48 -3.12
C ASP A 1037 18.88 13.68 -2.86
N ARG A 1038 19.44 14.88 -3.06
CA ARG A 1038 18.76 16.18 -2.96
C ARG A 1038 18.47 16.70 -4.35
N TRP A 1039 17.38 17.46 -4.50
CA TRP A 1039 17.06 18.07 -5.80
C TRP A 1039 18.15 19.07 -6.21
N ALA A 1040 18.55 19.93 -5.28
CA ALA A 1040 19.63 20.89 -5.47
C ALA A 1040 20.74 20.62 -4.44
N PRO A 1041 21.84 19.93 -4.81
CA PRO A 1041 22.93 19.60 -3.90
C PRO A 1041 23.57 20.82 -3.21
N GLU A 1042 23.60 21.96 -3.90
CA GLU A 1042 24.10 23.25 -3.41
C GLU A 1042 23.16 23.97 -2.43
N ALA A 1043 21.91 23.52 -2.30
CA ALA A 1043 20.98 24.09 -1.33
C ALA A 1043 21.50 23.90 0.11
N PRO A 1044 21.29 24.86 1.02
CA PRO A 1044 21.79 24.75 2.38
C PRO A 1044 21.14 23.58 3.13
N HIS A 1045 21.88 22.99 4.08
CA HIS A 1045 21.31 22.07 5.07
C HIS A 1045 20.51 22.86 6.10
N THR A 1046 19.23 22.55 6.23
CA THR A 1046 18.24 23.35 6.96
C THR A 1046 17.01 22.48 7.25
N LEU A 1047 16.09 22.91 8.12
CA LEU A 1047 14.77 22.31 8.30
C LEU A 1047 13.68 22.99 7.45
N ASP A 1048 13.98 24.10 6.77
CA ASP A 1048 13.03 24.75 5.86
C ASP A 1048 12.82 23.91 4.59
N GLY A 1049 11.67 23.25 4.52
CA GLY A 1049 11.31 22.35 3.41
C GLY A 1049 11.12 23.02 2.04
N MET A 1050 11.11 24.35 1.96
CA MET A 1050 11.07 25.10 0.69
C MET A 1050 12.44 25.63 0.24
N ALA A 1051 13.49 25.46 1.05
CA ALA A 1051 14.77 26.13 0.81
C ALA A 1051 15.42 25.74 -0.53
N TYR A 1052 15.21 24.49 -0.98
CA TYR A 1052 15.75 23.94 -2.23
C TYR A 1052 15.20 24.65 -3.48
N MET A 1053 13.97 25.17 -3.43
CA MET A 1053 13.31 25.78 -4.60
C MET A 1053 14.06 27.02 -5.12
N ARG A 1054 14.88 27.66 -4.29
CA ARG A 1054 15.70 28.81 -4.70
C ARG A 1054 16.88 28.43 -5.60
N TYR A 1055 17.22 27.15 -5.64
CA TYR A 1055 18.40 26.60 -6.32
C TYR A 1055 18.00 25.61 -7.42
N ALA A 1056 16.89 24.88 -7.22
CA ALA A 1056 16.46 23.84 -8.12
C ALA A 1056 15.96 24.36 -9.48
N GLU A 1057 16.31 23.60 -10.51
CA GLU A 1057 15.74 23.70 -11.86
C GLU A 1057 14.81 22.50 -12.13
N ARG A 1058 13.84 22.71 -13.02
CA ARG A 1058 12.87 21.69 -13.43
C ARG A 1058 12.81 21.63 -14.95
N TYR A 1059 12.79 20.40 -15.47
CA TYR A 1059 12.42 20.12 -16.85
C TYR A 1059 10.96 19.65 -16.92
N GLU A 1060 10.13 20.36 -17.68
CA GLU A 1060 8.75 19.99 -17.97
C GLU A 1060 8.40 20.33 -19.42
N ASN A 1061 7.68 19.45 -20.11
CA ASN A 1061 7.19 19.66 -21.48
C ASN A 1061 8.22 20.27 -22.47
N GLY A 1062 9.48 19.83 -22.42
CA GLY A 1062 10.53 20.33 -23.32
C GLY A 1062 11.24 21.61 -22.87
N VAL A 1063 10.88 22.17 -21.71
CA VAL A 1063 11.41 23.44 -21.19
C VAL A 1063 12.09 23.23 -19.84
N VAL A 1064 13.27 23.82 -19.67
CA VAL A 1064 13.96 23.92 -18.37
C VAL A 1064 13.72 25.30 -17.79
N PHE A 1065 13.29 25.38 -16.53
CA PHE A 1065 13.11 26.65 -15.81
C PHE A 1065 13.50 26.55 -14.33
N SER A 1066 13.78 27.69 -13.71
CA SER A 1066 14.13 27.79 -12.29
C SER A 1066 12.88 27.77 -11.41
N LEU A 1067 12.94 27.11 -10.24
CA LEU A 1067 11.84 27.15 -9.25
C LEU A 1067 11.86 28.39 -8.35
N ARG A 1068 12.85 29.29 -8.53
CA ARG A 1068 12.99 30.50 -7.72
C ARG A 1068 11.82 31.49 -7.86
N PRO A 1069 11.26 31.75 -9.06
CA PRO A 1069 10.08 32.59 -9.20
C PRO A 1069 8.86 32.03 -8.46
N ASP A 1070 8.61 30.73 -8.58
CA ASP A 1070 7.56 30.03 -7.82
C ASP A 1070 7.78 30.16 -6.32
N TYR A 1071 9.02 29.99 -5.81
CA TYR A 1071 9.33 30.20 -4.39
C TYR A 1071 8.92 31.60 -3.89
N LEU A 1072 9.25 32.65 -4.65
CA LEU A 1072 8.91 34.03 -4.28
C LEU A 1072 7.40 34.29 -4.33
N ALA A 1073 6.72 33.78 -5.35
CA ALA A 1073 5.28 33.87 -5.50
C ALA A 1073 4.52 33.14 -4.39
N LEU A 1074 4.94 31.92 -4.05
CA LEU A 1074 4.34 31.13 -2.96
C LEU A 1074 4.52 31.78 -1.60
N ARG A 1075 5.70 32.33 -1.30
CA ARG A 1075 5.93 33.10 -0.07
C ARG A 1075 5.04 34.34 -0.03
N TRP A 1076 4.95 35.07 -1.14
CA TRP A 1076 4.05 36.22 -1.24
C TRP A 1076 2.59 35.84 -1.00
N LEU A 1077 2.11 34.74 -1.59
CA LEU A 1077 0.74 34.23 -1.37
C LEU A 1077 0.50 33.88 0.09
N GLN A 1078 1.44 33.19 0.75
CA GLN A 1078 1.36 32.84 2.17
C GLN A 1078 1.27 34.09 3.07
N ASP A 1079 1.97 35.17 2.70
CA ASP A 1079 2.07 36.39 3.51
C ASP A 1079 0.95 37.42 3.24
N ASN A 1080 0.31 37.39 2.07
CA ASN A 1080 -0.58 38.47 1.60
C ASN A 1080 -2.01 38.02 1.27
N ILE A 1081 -2.28 36.72 1.12
CA ILE A 1081 -3.62 36.24 0.80
C ILE A 1081 -4.31 35.70 2.05
N GLU A 1082 -5.36 36.40 2.47
CA GLU A 1082 -6.28 35.96 3.51
C GLU A 1082 -7.44 35.14 2.92
N GLY A 1083 -8.04 34.30 3.75
CA GLY A 1083 -9.16 33.45 3.34
C GLY A 1083 -8.73 32.25 2.49
N ARG A 1084 -9.64 31.79 1.63
CA ARG A 1084 -9.48 30.60 0.79
C ARG A 1084 -9.95 30.85 -0.66
N PRO A 1085 -9.45 31.91 -1.33
CA PRO A 1085 -9.80 32.14 -2.73
C PRO A 1085 -9.41 30.94 -3.59
N VAL A 1086 -10.25 30.58 -4.56
CA VAL A 1086 -9.92 29.51 -5.52
C VAL A 1086 -8.87 30.02 -6.49
N VAL A 1087 -7.80 29.25 -6.66
CA VAL A 1087 -6.68 29.54 -7.54
C VAL A 1087 -6.82 28.72 -8.82
N LEU A 1088 -6.68 29.38 -9.97
CA LEU A 1088 -6.39 28.73 -11.24
C LEU A 1088 -4.86 28.63 -11.37
N GLU A 1089 -4.39 27.39 -11.42
CA GLU A 1089 -2.99 27.01 -11.61
C GLU A 1089 -2.86 25.85 -12.59
N ALA A 1090 -1.67 25.67 -13.18
CA ALA A 1090 -1.41 24.58 -14.11
C ALA A 1090 -1.67 23.19 -13.50
N GLN A 1091 -2.31 22.35 -14.31
CA GLN A 1091 -2.53 20.93 -14.04
C GLN A 1091 -1.51 20.10 -14.86
N THR A 1092 -0.87 19.14 -14.20
CA THR A 1092 0.06 18.20 -14.81
C THR A 1092 -0.38 16.77 -14.50
N VAL A 1093 0.23 15.79 -15.16
CA VAL A 1093 0.14 14.39 -14.71
C VAL A 1093 0.74 14.24 -13.30
N GLU A 1094 0.42 13.15 -12.62
CA GLU A 1094 0.82 12.87 -11.25
C GLU A 1094 2.35 12.93 -11.11
N TYR A 1095 2.83 13.40 -9.96
CA TYR A 1095 4.25 13.50 -9.62
C TYR A 1095 5.09 14.52 -10.43
N HIS A 1096 4.46 15.26 -11.35
CA HIS A 1096 5.05 16.42 -12.02
C HIS A 1096 4.74 17.72 -11.25
N TRP A 1097 5.45 18.82 -11.60
CA TRP A 1097 5.43 20.09 -10.87
C TRP A 1097 4.09 20.89 -10.94
N GLY A 1098 2.96 20.24 -11.21
CA GLY A 1098 1.62 20.85 -11.16
C GLY A 1098 1.07 21.00 -9.74
N SER A 1099 -0.03 21.75 -9.61
CA SER A 1099 -0.72 22.00 -8.33
C SER A 1099 0.16 22.63 -7.23
N ARG A 1100 1.33 23.22 -7.57
CA ARG A 1100 2.29 23.71 -6.58
C ARG A 1100 1.73 24.80 -5.66
N VAL A 1101 0.79 25.60 -6.14
CA VAL A 1101 0.19 26.67 -5.33
C VAL A 1101 -0.70 26.09 -4.25
N SER A 1102 -1.63 25.22 -4.60
CA SER A 1102 -2.48 24.51 -3.62
C SER A 1102 -1.65 23.65 -2.67
N VAL A 1103 -0.57 23.01 -3.12
CA VAL A 1103 0.36 22.23 -2.29
C VAL A 1103 0.98 23.06 -1.16
N TYR A 1104 1.62 24.19 -1.48
CA TYR A 1104 2.38 24.97 -0.49
C TYR A 1104 1.54 25.99 0.28
N THR A 1105 0.35 26.34 -0.21
CA THR A 1105 -0.52 27.34 0.43
C THR A 1105 -1.78 26.74 1.05
N GLY A 1106 -2.20 25.54 0.64
CA GLY A 1106 -3.51 24.97 0.96
C GLY A 1106 -4.69 25.76 0.39
N LEU A 1107 -4.47 26.71 -0.53
CA LEU A 1107 -5.56 27.37 -1.25
C LEU A 1107 -6.25 26.35 -2.17
N PRO A 1108 -7.59 26.38 -2.28
CA PRO A 1108 -8.29 25.49 -3.18
C PRO A 1108 -7.94 25.80 -4.64
N THR A 1109 -7.67 24.76 -5.44
CA THR A 1109 -7.58 24.84 -6.89
C THR A 1109 -8.77 24.16 -7.55
N VAL A 1110 -9.07 24.53 -8.80
CA VAL A 1110 -10.14 23.93 -9.61
C VAL A 1110 -10.03 22.41 -9.63
N LEU A 1111 -8.82 21.91 -9.86
CA LEU A 1111 -8.45 20.50 -9.75
C LEU A 1111 -6.95 20.35 -9.49
N GLY A 1112 -6.57 19.48 -8.56
CA GLY A 1112 -5.20 19.04 -8.35
C GLY A 1112 -4.77 17.90 -9.29
N TRP A 1113 -3.97 16.95 -8.79
CA TRP A 1113 -3.63 15.74 -9.56
C TRP A 1113 -4.87 14.88 -9.86
N ASN A 1114 -5.06 14.57 -11.14
CA ASN A 1114 -6.30 14.01 -11.67
C ASN A 1114 -6.60 12.59 -11.12
N TRP A 1115 -5.61 11.71 -11.17
CA TRP A 1115 -5.74 10.32 -10.73
C TRP A 1115 -6.04 10.19 -9.24
N HIS A 1116 -5.36 10.98 -8.40
CA HIS A 1116 -5.58 10.97 -6.95
C HIS A 1116 -7.01 11.38 -6.60
N GLN A 1117 -7.56 12.39 -7.28
CA GLN A 1117 -8.94 12.82 -7.09
C GLN A 1117 -9.94 11.77 -7.57
N ARG A 1118 -9.65 11.03 -8.64
CA ARG A 1118 -10.49 9.90 -9.11
C ARG A 1118 -10.47 8.71 -8.16
N GLN A 1119 -9.32 8.37 -7.60
CA GLN A 1119 -9.22 7.30 -6.58
C GLN A 1119 -10.00 7.66 -5.31
N GLN A 1120 -9.98 8.92 -4.92
CA GLN A 1120 -10.71 9.41 -3.74
C GLN A 1120 -12.19 9.64 -4.03
N ARG A 1121 -12.60 9.76 -5.30
CA ARG A 1121 -13.99 10.05 -5.69
C ARG A 1121 -14.40 9.19 -6.89
N PRO A 1122 -14.44 7.85 -6.76
CA PRO A 1122 -14.69 6.96 -7.89
C PRO A 1122 -16.01 7.32 -8.61
N ASP A 1123 -17.06 7.63 -7.85
CA ASP A 1123 -18.38 8.00 -8.39
C ASP A 1123 -18.41 9.39 -9.06
N GLN A 1124 -17.43 10.26 -8.77
CA GLN A 1124 -17.31 11.60 -9.38
C GLN A 1124 -16.19 11.67 -10.44
N SER A 1125 -15.63 10.54 -10.87
CA SER A 1125 -14.55 10.48 -11.86
C SER A 1125 -14.85 11.28 -13.16
N PRO A 1126 -16.09 11.29 -13.71
CA PRO A 1126 -16.41 12.16 -14.86
C PRO A 1126 -16.27 13.66 -14.55
N GLU A 1127 -16.66 14.12 -13.36
CA GLU A 1127 -16.54 15.52 -12.95
C GLU A 1127 -15.07 15.95 -12.82
N VAL A 1128 -14.21 15.03 -12.36
CA VAL A 1128 -12.76 15.25 -12.30
C VAL A 1128 -12.19 15.50 -13.71
N TRP A 1129 -12.62 14.74 -14.71
CA TRP A 1129 -12.22 14.96 -16.10
C TRP A 1129 -12.76 16.26 -16.69
N GLU A 1130 -14.02 16.63 -16.38
CA GLU A 1130 -14.60 17.91 -16.82
C GLU A 1130 -13.80 19.11 -16.28
N ARG A 1131 -13.36 19.04 -15.02
CA ARG A 1131 -12.55 20.09 -14.39
C ARG A 1131 -11.16 20.19 -15.03
N ALA A 1132 -10.51 19.05 -15.29
CA ALA A 1132 -9.23 19.02 -15.99
C ALA A 1132 -9.33 19.67 -17.38
N ALA A 1133 -10.37 19.31 -18.15
CA ALA A 1133 -10.63 19.90 -19.46
C ALA A 1133 -10.90 21.42 -19.36
N ALA A 1134 -11.63 21.86 -18.34
CA ALA A 1134 -11.90 23.28 -18.14
C ALA A 1134 -10.66 24.10 -17.78
N ILE A 1135 -9.71 23.56 -17.01
CA ILE A 1135 -8.41 24.23 -16.75
C ILE A 1135 -7.67 24.43 -18.07
N VAL A 1136 -7.58 23.40 -18.89
CA VAL A 1136 -6.94 23.47 -20.21
C VAL A 1136 -7.63 24.51 -21.09
N GLU A 1137 -8.96 24.55 -21.10
CA GLU A 1137 -9.74 25.55 -21.86
C GLU A 1137 -9.48 26.96 -21.35
N MET A 1138 -9.54 27.20 -20.03
CA MET A 1138 -9.27 28.50 -19.41
C MET A 1138 -7.88 29.04 -19.73
N TYR A 1139 -6.86 28.19 -19.85
CA TYR A 1139 -5.52 28.65 -20.23
C TYR A 1139 -5.35 28.81 -21.75
N ASN A 1140 -5.93 27.96 -22.59
CA ASN A 1140 -5.68 27.95 -24.03
C ASN A 1140 -6.62 28.82 -24.89
N THR A 1141 -7.89 28.99 -24.49
CA THR A 1141 -8.83 29.77 -25.31
C THR A 1141 -8.43 31.25 -25.36
N PRO A 1142 -8.44 31.94 -26.51
CA PRO A 1142 -8.28 33.39 -26.55
C PRO A 1142 -9.58 34.15 -26.24
N ASP A 1143 -10.72 33.46 -26.10
CA ASP A 1143 -12.02 34.07 -25.83
C ASP A 1143 -12.15 34.49 -24.34
N VAL A 1144 -12.17 35.81 -24.13
CA VAL A 1144 -12.32 36.42 -22.79
C VAL A 1144 -13.67 36.13 -22.16
N ALA A 1145 -14.77 36.14 -22.93
CA ALA A 1145 -16.11 35.92 -22.39
C ALA A 1145 -16.27 34.47 -21.90
N ARG A 1146 -15.78 33.52 -22.71
CA ARG A 1146 -15.75 32.11 -22.32
C ARG A 1146 -14.87 31.85 -21.10
N THR A 1147 -13.72 32.53 -21.03
CA THR A 1147 -12.83 32.45 -19.86
C THR A 1147 -13.54 32.94 -18.60
N LEU A 1148 -14.21 34.11 -18.65
CA LEU A 1148 -14.96 34.65 -17.50
C LEU A 1148 -16.09 33.72 -17.06
N GLU A 1149 -16.82 33.10 -17.98
CA GLU A 1149 -17.86 32.11 -17.67
C GLU A 1149 -17.30 30.92 -16.88
N LEU A 1150 -16.15 30.38 -17.31
CA LEU A 1150 -15.50 29.26 -16.62
C LEU A 1150 -14.90 29.66 -15.27
N LEU A 1151 -14.28 30.85 -15.18
CA LEU A 1151 -13.79 31.40 -13.91
C LEU A 1151 -14.94 31.54 -12.90
N ASP A 1152 -16.10 32.02 -13.33
CA ASP A 1152 -17.28 32.13 -12.48
C ASP A 1152 -17.87 30.77 -12.11
N ARG A 1153 -17.93 29.82 -13.05
CA ARG A 1153 -18.42 28.45 -12.81
C ARG A 1153 -17.65 27.74 -11.68
N TYR A 1154 -16.34 27.91 -11.63
CA TYR A 1154 -15.49 27.28 -10.61
C TYR A 1154 -15.12 28.20 -9.45
N GLY A 1155 -15.65 29.43 -9.43
CA GLY A 1155 -15.38 30.39 -8.35
C GLY A 1155 -13.93 30.87 -8.28
N VAL A 1156 -13.19 30.86 -9.39
CA VAL A 1156 -11.79 31.29 -9.44
C VAL A 1156 -11.68 32.77 -9.10
N GLU A 1157 -10.83 33.08 -8.12
CA GLU A 1157 -10.54 34.44 -7.68
C GLU A 1157 -9.11 34.86 -7.99
N LEU A 1158 -8.17 33.90 -8.06
CA LEU A 1158 -6.76 34.14 -8.34
C LEU A 1158 -6.33 33.32 -9.56
N ILE A 1159 -5.51 33.91 -10.43
CA ILE A 1159 -4.98 33.24 -11.63
C ILE A 1159 -3.47 33.36 -11.60
N VAL A 1160 -2.77 32.24 -11.74
CA VAL A 1160 -1.30 32.19 -11.77
C VAL A 1160 -0.83 31.96 -13.21
N VAL A 1161 0.11 32.78 -13.66
CA VAL A 1161 0.79 32.62 -14.95
C VAL A 1161 2.30 32.74 -14.71
N GLY A 1162 2.98 31.60 -14.58
CA GLY A 1162 4.43 31.50 -14.43
C GLY A 1162 5.07 30.66 -15.53
N ASP A 1163 6.32 30.24 -15.29
CA ASP A 1163 7.09 29.43 -16.25
C ASP A 1163 6.42 28.07 -16.54
N LEU A 1164 5.80 27.45 -15.53
CA LEU A 1164 5.06 26.19 -15.70
C LEU A 1164 3.85 26.35 -16.62
N GLU A 1165 3.02 27.38 -16.41
CA GLU A 1165 1.88 27.64 -17.31
C GLU A 1165 2.35 27.91 -18.74
N ARG A 1166 3.46 28.63 -18.92
CA ARG A 1166 4.07 28.87 -20.24
C ARG A 1166 4.65 27.60 -20.89
N ALA A 1167 5.04 26.61 -20.09
CA ALA A 1167 5.53 25.33 -20.60
C ALA A 1167 4.39 24.46 -21.15
N TYR A 1168 3.18 24.52 -20.59
CA TYR A 1168 2.07 23.61 -20.92
C TYR A 1168 0.98 24.20 -21.83
N TYR A 1169 0.81 25.53 -21.86
CA TYR A 1169 -0.35 26.17 -22.50
C TYR A 1169 0.03 27.12 -23.64
N ASP A 1170 -0.93 27.37 -24.54
CA ASP A 1170 -0.75 28.17 -25.75
C ASP A 1170 -0.43 29.64 -25.41
N PRO A 1171 0.64 30.23 -25.97
CA PRO A 1171 1.00 31.62 -25.73
C PRO A 1171 -0.11 32.64 -26.04
N LEU A 1172 -0.93 32.40 -27.07
CA LEU A 1172 -2.07 33.26 -27.41
C LEU A 1172 -3.15 33.20 -26.33
N GLY A 1173 -3.40 32.01 -25.79
CA GLY A 1173 -4.29 31.81 -24.67
C GLY A 1173 -3.81 32.53 -23.41
N LEU A 1174 -2.50 32.49 -23.11
CA LEU A 1174 -1.95 33.14 -21.92
C LEU A 1174 -1.94 34.67 -22.03
N GLU A 1175 -1.72 35.24 -23.22
CA GLU A 1175 -1.69 36.69 -23.43
C GLU A 1175 -3.04 37.35 -23.12
N LYS A 1176 -4.15 36.61 -23.25
CA LYS A 1176 -5.49 37.13 -22.90
C LYS A 1176 -5.55 37.66 -21.47
N PHE A 1177 -4.82 37.08 -20.51
CA PHE A 1177 -4.90 37.51 -19.11
C PHE A 1177 -4.32 38.92 -18.91
N ARG A 1178 -3.33 39.31 -19.72
CA ARG A 1178 -2.85 40.70 -19.76
C ARG A 1178 -3.91 41.63 -20.34
N GLN A 1179 -4.53 41.24 -21.45
CA GLN A 1179 -5.63 42.00 -22.07
C GLN A 1179 -6.80 42.19 -21.10
N MET A 1180 -7.18 41.14 -20.37
CA MET A 1180 -8.22 41.21 -19.35
C MET A 1180 -7.85 42.14 -18.19
N ALA A 1181 -6.57 42.23 -17.83
CA ALA A 1181 -6.09 43.18 -16.83
C ALA A 1181 -6.16 44.63 -17.33
N GLU A 1182 -5.78 44.89 -18.58
CA GLU A 1182 -5.91 46.20 -19.23
C GLU A 1182 -7.38 46.65 -19.37
N GLN A 1183 -8.28 45.70 -19.62
CA GLN A 1183 -9.73 45.93 -19.72
C GLN A 1183 -10.41 46.09 -18.36
N GLY A 1184 -9.70 45.89 -17.24
CA GLY A 1184 -10.22 46.04 -15.87
C GLY A 1184 -10.98 44.84 -15.33
N SER A 1185 -11.06 43.72 -16.07
CA SER A 1185 -11.66 42.47 -15.61
C SER A 1185 -10.77 41.71 -14.63
N LEU A 1186 -9.46 41.94 -14.68
CA LEU A 1186 -8.46 41.42 -13.74
C LEU A 1186 -7.65 42.55 -13.11
N SER A 1187 -7.14 42.35 -11.90
CA SER A 1187 -6.15 43.22 -11.26
C SER A 1187 -4.86 42.45 -11.00
N VAL A 1188 -3.71 43.00 -11.41
CA VAL A 1188 -2.41 42.39 -11.11
C VAL A 1188 -2.06 42.59 -9.63
N LEU A 1189 -1.87 41.48 -8.90
CA LEU A 1189 -1.47 41.52 -7.49
C LEU A 1189 0.03 41.33 -7.28
N TYR A 1190 0.66 40.54 -8.15
CA TYR A 1190 2.08 40.20 -8.08
C TYR A 1190 2.61 40.05 -9.50
N ASP A 1191 3.77 40.66 -9.77
CA ASP A 1191 4.49 40.52 -11.03
C ASP A 1191 6.00 40.62 -10.74
N ARG A 1192 6.68 39.47 -10.72
CA ARG A 1192 8.14 39.38 -10.57
C ARG A 1192 8.67 38.13 -11.24
N GLU A 1193 9.85 38.26 -11.84
CA GLU A 1193 10.65 37.14 -12.38
C GLU A 1193 9.82 36.16 -13.23
N ASN A 1194 9.02 36.71 -14.16
CA ASN A 1194 8.16 35.98 -15.09
C ASN A 1194 6.96 35.24 -14.48
N THR A 1195 6.68 35.41 -13.19
CA THR A 1195 5.46 34.93 -12.53
C THR A 1195 4.52 36.10 -12.23
N VAL A 1196 3.31 36.03 -12.79
CA VAL A 1196 2.25 37.02 -12.57
C VAL A 1196 1.06 36.36 -11.89
N ILE A 1197 0.52 37.02 -10.85
CA ILE A 1197 -0.71 36.60 -10.17
C ILE A 1197 -1.76 37.69 -10.38
N TYR A 1198 -2.87 37.31 -10.99
CA TYR A 1198 -4.03 38.15 -11.20
C TYR A 1198 -5.11 37.85 -10.17
N ARG A 1199 -5.93 38.84 -9.84
CA ARG A 1199 -7.20 38.69 -9.11
C ARG A 1199 -8.36 39.03 -10.03
N VAL A 1200 -9.41 38.23 -9.98
CA VAL A 1200 -10.65 38.46 -10.74
C VAL A 1200 -11.42 39.62 -10.12
N VAL A 1201 -11.74 40.64 -10.91
CA VAL A 1201 -12.50 41.82 -10.46
C VAL A 1201 -13.98 41.57 -10.72
N ARG A 1202 -14.71 41.14 -9.69
CA ARG A 1202 -16.17 41.06 -9.74
C ARG A 1202 -16.75 42.43 -9.38
N GLY A 1203 -17.54 43.02 -10.29
CA GLY A 1203 -18.21 44.30 -10.04
C GLY A 1203 -19.05 44.22 -8.75
N GLN A 1204 -18.94 45.23 -7.89
CA GLN A 1204 -19.81 45.37 -6.71
C GLN A 1204 -21.27 45.50 -7.17
N GLY A 1205 -22.00 44.38 -7.24
CA GLY A 1205 -23.35 44.39 -7.81
C GLY A 1205 -24.01 43.03 -7.90
N ALA A 1206 -24.23 42.37 -6.75
CA ALA A 1206 -25.39 41.54 -6.39
C ALA A 1206 -24.95 40.52 -5.33
N GLY A 1207 -25.39 40.71 -4.10
CA GLY A 1207 -25.30 39.65 -3.09
C GLY A 1207 -26.06 38.42 -3.56
N ARG A 1208 -25.41 37.26 -3.47
CA ARG A 1208 -26.04 35.95 -3.38
C ARG A 1208 -25.33 35.16 -2.30
#